data_AF-A0A7J6L7I7-F1
#
_entry.id   AF-A0A7J6L7I7-F1
#
_cell.length_a   1.000
_cell.length_b   1.000
_cell.length_c   1.000
_cell.angle_alpha   90.00
_cell.angle_beta   90.00
_cell.angle_gamma   90.00
#
_symmetry.space_group_name_H-M   'P 1'
#
loop_
_entity.id
_entity.type
_entity.pdbx_description
1 polymer ?
#
loop_
_entity_poly.entity_id
_entity_poly.type
_entity_poly.pdbx_seq_one_letter_code
_entity_poly.pdbx_strand_id
1 'polypeptide(L)'
;MNDSTATALAYGIYRSNEFNDTKPTIVAFTSVGASHFGTCIVKFTKSHLTIIGEAIDTTVGGRYIDKALMEYYANEFSKKTGGLNPLDNAKSRFKLEEAVNKVKKILSANNEAVLGIECLLEDEDLNAIVTRDKLEELCKPMIDKMVNVMNKALSEANVSKDELDSVEIVGGVSRVPFIQHTIINTFGINDLSRTLNADECVARGCALQAAMLSPLFKVRDFAVTDFIQDGIQVEWKAAASSASVVTDNNNDNTTSEEMGGGDDVKKTEVFQPRSTLNMVKMLTFYRKDPFELSAHYSTTSSSSSSLGKYIIEVPHSDVSKKIKVRAKLSLHGIFSIENAVLLEEEEYTVIEKERRPKQHKKEENEEEDVNMPDASPKIDDNNNQDVNMKQDEGTAEKQQQQQEQEEEDNNKKRDDEYEEVEVTKTKTRTKKTDIPIKRYGVPGMTDEQLDIAENDETKMKSIDKEVSETDEKRNELESYVFESRDKISSPSSKWYDYLSESQRDELSNILMKTEDWIYDNYDASKAEYMDKLIDIRKLGDEADRRLIEASLRPEAEATAQDTIQKYRSLIQSPDKSYISNDSKEYIINECNKLESWLSQHKALQARQALYINPVYTVNELNSKTQSLIKVADGILSQPPPTTSTTPTPTTNNNGSCNPTIDEVDDSSSASDDKDNNNDMDVD
;
A
#
# COMPACT_ATOMS: atom_id res chain seq x y z
N MET A 1 -1.86 -6.36 11.11
CA MET A 1 -0.70 -7.28 11.11
C MET A 1 -0.01 -7.08 12.45
N ASN A 2 0.44 -8.14 13.10
CA ASN A 2 1.16 -8.01 14.37
C ASN A 2 2.59 -7.48 14.11
N ASP A 3 3.15 -6.72 15.04
CA ASP A 3 4.47 -6.08 14.89
C ASP A 3 5.61 -7.12 14.91
N SER A 4 5.45 -8.18 15.71
CA SER A 4 6.26 -9.40 15.64
C SER A 4 6.27 -10.02 14.25
N THR A 5 5.09 -10.22 13.64
CA THR A 5 4.94 -10.85 12.32
C THR A 5 5.50 -9.95 11.21
N ALA A 6 5.36 -8.63 11.33
CA ALA A 6 6.00 -7.66 10.44
C ALA A 6 7.53 -7.72 10.55
N THR A 7 8.07 -7.77 11.76
CA THR A 7 9.51 -7.95 12.04
C THR A 7 10.03 -9.25 11.41
N ALA A 8 9.29 -10.35 11.60
CA ALA A 8 9.61 -11.65 11.03
C ALA A 8 9.58 -11.65 9.49
N LEU A 9 8.62 -10.94 8.86
CA LEU A 9 8.59 -10.78 7.40
C LEU A 9 9.78 -9.96 6.88
N ALA A 10 10.11 -8.86 7.57
CA ALA A 10 11.27 -8.02 7.24
C ALA A 10 12.61 -8.75 7.40
N TYR A 11 12.68 -9.78 8.25
CA TYR A 11 13.80 -10.71 8.35
C TYR A 11 13.78 -11.75 7.21
N GLY A 12 12.67 -12.48 7.11
CA GLY A 12 12.58 -13.71 6.33
C GLY A 12 12.65 -13.51 4.82
N ILE A 13 11.94 -12.51 4.28
CA ILE A 13 11.78 -12.40 2.82
C ILE A 13 13.11 -12.16 2.09
N TYR A 14 14.04 -11.43 2.71
CA TYR A 14 15.36 -11.17 2.13
C TYR A 14 16.30 -12.38 2.29
N ARG A 15 16.18 -13.14 3.40
CA ARG A 15 17.01 -14.31 3.73
C ARG A 15 16.46 -15.65 3.23
N SER A 16 15.45 -15.63 2.37
CA SER A 16 14.89 -16.82 1.71
C SER A 16 15.94 -17.84 1.25
N ASN A 17 17.08 -17.37 0.74
CA ASN A 17 18.13 -18.21 0.17
C ASN A 17 19.07 -18.85 1.22
N GLU A 18 19.00 -18.42 2.48
CA GLU A 18 19.78 -18.94 3.61
C GLU A 18 19.03 -20.07 4.34
N PHE A 19 17.69 -20.09 4.24
CA PHE A 19 16.84 -21.11 4.86
C PHE A 19 16.75 -22.40 4.06
N ASN A 20 16.36 -23.48 4.74
CA ASN A 20 16.19 -24.81 4.17
C ASN A 20 14.73 -25.29 4.34
N ASP A 21 14.20 -25.97 3.34
CA ASP A 21 12.82 -26.47 3.34
C ASP A 21 12.65 -27.80 4.10
N THR A 22 13.73 -28.51 4.42
CA THR A 22 13.68 -29.79 5.18
C THR A 22 14.07 -29.64 6.65
N LYS A 23 14.94 -28.67 7.00
CA LYS A 23 15.18 -28.22 8.39
C LYS A 23 14.82 -26.74 8.49
N PRO A 24 13.65 -26.37 9.06
CA PRO A 24 13.32 -24.97 9.23
C PRO A 24 14.28 -24.31 10.22
N THR A 25 14.60 -23.04 9.98
CA THR A 25 15.38 -22.21 10.90
C THR A 25 14.45 -21.64 11.98
N ILE A 26 14.80 -21.80 13.25
CA ILE A 26 13.99 -21.29 14.37
C ILE A 26 14.64 -20.03 14.95
N VAL A 27 13.91 -18.91 14.91
CA VAL A 27 14.39 -17.60 15.40
C VAL A 27 13.43 -17.07 16.46
N ALA A 28 13.97 -16.57 17.56
CA ALA A 28 13.22 -15.76 18.51
C ALA A 28 13.43 -14.27 18.22
N PHE A 29 12.35 -13.52 18.02
CA PHE A 29 12.37 -12.06 17.97
C PHE A 29 11.91 -11.51 19.32
N THR A 30 12.79 -10.79 20.02
CA THR A 30 12.45 -10.09 21.26
C THR A 30 12.33 -8.60 20.99
N SER A 31 11.10 -8.08 21.10
CA SER A 31 10.75 -6.67 20.88
C SER A 31 10.58 -5.96 22.22
N VAL A 32 11.17 -4.79 22.38
CA VAL A 32 10.83 -3.91 23.51
C VAL A 32 10.79 -2.44 23.10
N GLY A 33 9.55 -1.93 23.09
CA GLY A 33 9.23 -0.57 22.68
C GLY A 33 9.09 0.39 23.85
N ALA A 34 8.34 1.47 23.62
CA ALA A 34 7.98 2.42 24.66
C ALA A 34 7.05 1.80 25.72
N SER A 35 6.16 0.87 25.33
CA SER A 35 4.98 0.49 26.12
C SER A 35 4.79 -0.99 26.42
N HIS A 36 5.49 -1.90 25.74
CA HIS A 36 5.41 -3.34 25.93
C HIS A 36 6.77 -4.03 25.73
N PHE A 37 6.92 -5.22 26.31
CA PHE A 37 7.94 -6.22 26.00
C PHE A 37 7.24 -7.43 25.38
N GLY A 38 7.73 -7.91 24.25
CA GLY A 38 7.20 -9.07 23.53
C GLY A 38 8.29 -10.04 23.10
N THR A 39 7.93 -11.31 22.96
CA THR A 39 8.80 -12.35 22.40
C THR A 39 7.99 -13.26 21.51
N CYS A 40 8.44 -13.41 20.27
CA CYS A 40 7.80 -14.18 19.22
C CYS A 40 8.78 -15.23 18.68
N ILE A 41 8.38 -16.50 18.64
CA ILE A 41 9.16 -17.61 18.11
C ILE A 41 8.63 -17.96 16.71
N VAL A 42 9.52 -18.02 15.73
CA VAL A 42 9.17 -18.16 14.30
C VAL A 42 9.98 -19.28 13.66
N LYS A 43 9.31 -20.09 12.84
CA LYS A 43 9.95 -21.05 11.92
C LYS A 43 10.01 -20.46 10.52
N PHE A 44 11.19 -20.48 9.90
CA PHE A 44 11.42 -20.06 8.52
C PHE A 44 11.81 -21.24 7.63
N THR A 45 11.24 -21.29 6.43
CA THR A 45 11.76 -22.05 5.29
C THR A 45 11.98 -21.10 4.10
N LYS A 46 12.34 -21.60 2.91
CA LYS A 46 12.77 -20.76 1.78
C LYS A 46 11.70 -19.76 1.31
N SER A 47 10.43 -20.13 1.39
CA SER A 47 9.31 -19.31 0.92
C SER A 47 8.17 -19.19 1.94
N HIS A 48 8.44 -19.41 3.22
CA HIS A 48 7.41 -19.40 4.26
C HIS A 48 7.97 -18.95 5.62
N LEU A 49 7.21 -18.14 6.35
CA LEU A 49 7.35 -17.98 7.80
C LEU A 49 6.09 -18.44 8.53
N THR A 50 6.27 -19.11 9.66
CA THR A 50 5.19 -19.52 10.57
C THR A 50 5.50 -19.01 11.96
N ILE A 51 4.63 -18.13 12.49
CA ILE A 51 4.64 -17.78 13.91
C ILE A 51 4.18 -19.00 14.70
N ILE A 52 4.97 -19.45 15.69
CA ILE A 52 4.67 -20.66 16.47
C ILE A 52 4.45 -20.41 17.96
N GLY A 53 4.91 -19.29 18.53
CA GLY A 53 4.58 -18.91 19.91
C GLY A 53 4.78 -17.42 20.11
N GLU A 54 3.90 -16.77 20.88
CA GLU A 54 4.02 -15.33 21.14
C GLU A 54 3.52 -14.97 22.54
N ALA A 55 4.35 -14.25 23.29
CA ALA A 55 3.97 -13.70 24.58
C ALA A 55 4.35 -12.22 24.66
N ILE A 56 3.49 -11.43 25.31
CA ILE A 56 3.64 -9.98 25.47
C ILE A 56 3.25 -9.57 26.89
N ASP A 57 3.98 -8.64 27.49
CA ASP A 57 3.60 -7.91 28.71
C ASP A 57 3.57 -6.41 28.41
N THR A 58 2.39 -5.80 28.52
CA THR A 58 2.11 -4.37 28.26
C THR A 58 2.44 -3.45 29.45
N THR A 59 3.03 -4.02 30.50
CA THR A 59 3.46 -3.36 31.75
C THR A 59 4.99 -3.35 31.93
N VAL A 60 5.74 -3.68 30.87
CA VAL A 60 7.20 -3.58 30.74
C VAL A 60 7.52 -2.73 29.51
N GLY A 61 8.58 -1.92 29.53
CA GLY A 61 9.00 -1.10 28.40
C GLY A 61 9.53 0.28 28.78
N GLY A 62 9.93 1.07 27.79
CA GLY A 62 10.64 2.35 27.99
C GLY A 62 9.95 3.34 28.94
N ARG A 63 8.62 3.45 28.88
CA ARG A 63 7.80 4.33 29.75
C ARG A 63 7.83 3.90 31.22
N TYR A 64 8.01 2.62 31.49
CA TYR A 64 8.09 2.08 32.85
C TYR A 64 9.49 2.28 33.45
N ILE A 65 10.53 2.18 32.63
CA ILE A 65 11.90 2.56 33.00
C ILE A 65 11.97 4.07 33.30
N ASP A 66 11.39 4.90 32.43
CA ASP A 66 11.29 6.35 32.67
C ASP A 66 10.50 6.64 33.95
N LYS A 67 9.31 6.03 34.11
CA LYS A 67 8.51 6.16 35.34
C LYS A 67 9.30 5.81 36.60
N ALA A 68 10.05 4.70 36.61
CA ALA A 68 10.83 4.29 37.79
C ALA A 68 11.93 5.32 38.14
N LEU A 69 12.55 5.95 37.13
CA LEU A 69 13.44 7.09 37.33
C LEU A 69 12.69 8.33 37.84
N MET A 70 11.50 8.65 37.30
CA MET A 70 10.69 9.79 37.77
C MET A 70 10.28 9.63 39.23
N GLU A 71 9.84 8.44 39.63
CA GLU A 71 9.49 8.14 41.03
C GLU A 71 10.73 8.23 41.94
N TYR A 72 11.89 7.74 41.52
CA TYR A 72 13.15 7.93 42.26
C TYR A 72 13.52 9.40 42.42
N TYR A 73 13.59 10.17 41.33
CA TYR A 73 13.99 11.57 41.34
C TYR A 73 12.99 12.49 42.03
N ALA A 74 11.69 12.21 41.96
CA ALA A 74 10.66 12.93 42.74
C ALA A 74 10.85 12.73 44.25
N ASN A 75 11.21 11.52 44.68
CA ASN A 75 11.55 11.26 46.09
C ASN A 75 12.83 12.00 46.52
N GLU A 76 13.87 12.07 45.69
CA GLU A 76 15.08 12.86 46.00
C GLU A 76 14.79 14.38 46.05
N PHE A 77 13.99 14.90 45.13
CA PHE A 77 13.55 16.30 45.15
C PHE A 77 12.71 16.63 46.39
N SER A 78 11.78 15.74 46.77
CA SER A 78 10.95 15.92 47.97
C SER A 78 11.79 15.93 49.25
N LYS A 79 12.83 15.09 49.35
CA LYS A 79 13.82 15.13 50.44
C LYS A 79 14.61 16.44 50.46
N LYS A 80 15.07 16.94 49.29
CA LYS A 80 15.83 18.21 49.17
C LYS A 80 14.99 19.41 49.63
N THR A 81 13.74 19.48 49.18
CA THR A 81 12.85 20.64 49.33
C THR A 81 11.96 20.61 50.58
N GLY A 82 12.00 19.53 51.37
CA GLY A 82 11.18 19.37 52.57
C GLY A 82 9.72 19.00 52.31
N GLY A 83 9.39 18.52 51.11
CA GLY A 83 8.07 17.94 50.80
C GLY A 83 7.52 18.19 49.39
N LEU A 84 8.13 19.04 48.56
CA LEU A 84 7.61 19.32 47.22
C LEU A 84 7.68 18.08 46.31
N ASN A 85 6.67 17.87 45.47
CA ASN A 85 6.59 16.72 44.57
C ASN A 85 6.40 17.18 43.11
N PRO A 86 7.39 16.99 42.22
CA PRO A 86 7.28 17.41 40.83
C PRO A 86 6.25 16.59 40.04
N LEU A 87 5.78 15.45 40.56
CA LEU A 87 4.77 14.62 39.92
C LEU A 87 3.34 15.16 40.10
N ASP A 88 3.09 16.11 41.01
CA ASP A 88 1.75 16.68 41.18
C ASP A 88 1.50 17.81 40.17
N ASN A 89 2.53 18.61 39.84
CA ASN A 89 2.46 19.66 38.82
C ASN A 89 2.68 19.07 37.40
N ALA A 90 1.79 19.38 36.45
CA ALA A 90 1.87 18.88 35.08
C ALA A 90 3.14 19.34 34.32
N LYS A 91 3.56 20.60 34.48
CA LYS A 91 4.75 21.18 33.82
C LYS A 91 6.04 20.62 34.40
N SER A 92 6.11 20.46 35.72
CA SER A 92 7.24 19.86 36.43
C SER A 92 7.40 18.38 36.08
N ARG A 93 6.29 17.63 36.02
CA ARG A 93 6.26 16.24 35.56
C ARG A 93 6.81 16.07 34.14
N PHE A 94 6.40 16.94 33.21
CA PHE A 94 6.90 16.90 31.83
C PHE A 94 8.41 17.23 31.74
N LYS A 95 8.88 18.27 32.45
CA LYS A 95 10.33 18.58 32.58
C LYS A 95 11.11 17.35 33.07
N LEU A 96 10.59 16.66 34.09
CA LEU A 96 11.23 15.50 34.68
C LEU A 96 11.22 14.30 33.72
N GLU A 97 10.12 14.05 33.01
CA GLU A 97 9.99 12.97 32.02
C GLU A 97 11.01 13.12 30.88
N GLU A 98 11.15 14.33 30.32
CA GLU A 98 12.12 14.63 29.28
C GLU A 98 13.57 14.40 29.76
N ALA A 99 13.87 14.83 30.99
CA ALA A 99 15.19 14.68 31.61
C ALA A 99 15.53 13.20 31.89
N VAL A 100 14.62 12.40 32.45
CA VAL A 100 14.90 10.98 32.70
C VAL A 100 15.03 10.17 31.43
N ASN A 101 14.30 10.52 30.36
CA ASN A 101 14.42 9.85 29.08
C ASN A 101 15.81 10.06 28.45
N LYS A 102 16.41 11.25 28.63
CA LYS A 102 17.82 11.54 28.30
C LYS A 102 18.78 10.74 29.19
N VAL A 103 18.57 10.71 30.51
CA VAL A 103 19.38 9.93 31.48
C VAL A 103 19.40 8.45 31.13
N LYS A 104 18.25 7.83 30.85
CA LYS A 104 18.15 6.41 30.42
C LYS A 104 18.98 6.13 29.17
N LYS A 105 18.96 7.03 28.18
CA LYS A 105 19.78 6.94 26.96
C LYS A 105 21.27 7.04 27.28
N ILE A 106 21.68 7.97 28.16
CA ILE A 106 23.07 8.12 28.60
C ILE A 106 23.55 6.86 29.34
N LEU A 107 22.75 6.30 30.27
CA LEU A 107 23.06 5.08 31.02
C LEU A 107 23.13 3.81 30.15
N SER A 108 22.53 3.84 28.97
CA SER A 108 22.62 2.73 28.01
C SER A 108 24.02 2.60 27.40
N ALA A 109 24.81 3.69 27.38
CA ALA A 109 26.20 3.70 26.94
C ALA A 109 27.20 3.84 28.12
N ASN A 110 26.88 4.67 29.12
CA ASN A 110 27.77 5.05 30.22
C ASN A 110 27.33 4.40 31.54
N ASN A 111 28.26 4.20 32.47
CA ASN A 111 27.95 3.59 33.78
C ASN A 111 27.25 4.55 34.75
N GLU A 112 27.30 5.85 34.47
CA GLU A 112 26.68 6.92 35.25
C GLU A 112 26.09 8.01 34.34
N ALA A 113 25.16 8.79 34.88
CA ALA A 113 24.55 9.93 34.22
C ALA A 113 24.21 11.03 35.24
N VAL A 114 24.39 12.29 34.83
CA VAL A 114 23.99 13.46 35.60
C VAL A 114 22.62 13.93 35.10
N LEU A 115 21.67 14.10 36.02
CA LEU A 115 20.42 14.82 35.79
C LEU A 115 20.54 16.23 36.37
N GLY A 116 20.31 17.23 35.53
CA GLY A 116 20.17 18.63 35.94
C GLY A 116 18.90 19.21 35.34
N ILE A 117 18.05 19.81 36.17
CA ILE A 117 16.82 20.51 35.76
C ILE A 117 16.72 21.80 36.55
N GLU A 118 16.77 22.93 35.85
CA GLU A 118 16.59 24.27 36.41
C GLU A 118 15.11 24.58 36.66
N CYS A 119 14.80 25.21 37.80
CA CYS A 119 13.47 25.60 38.26
C CYS A 119 12.41 24.51 38.02
N LEU A 120 12.58 23.33 38.64
CA LEU A 120 11.71 22.18 38.42
C LEU A 120 10.31 22.43 38.98
N LEU A 121 10.21 22.95 40.20
CA LEU A 121 8.97 23.30 40.91
C LEU A 121 9.28 24.33 42.01
N GLU A 122 8.42 25.35 42.20
CA GLU A 122 8.63 26.47 43.14
C GLU A 122 10.07 27.04 43.12
N ASP A 123 10.59 27.32 41.93
CA ASP A 123 11.94 27.81 41.63
C ASP A 123 13.13 26.94 42.15
N GLU A 124 12.86 25.76 42.71
CA GLU A 124 13.89 24.82 43.17
C GLU A 124 14.41 23.92 42.02
N ASP A 125 15.74 23.85 41.91
CA ASP A 125 16.44 22.98 40.93
C ASP A 125 16.52 21.52 41.38
N LEU A 126 16.63 20.59 40.43
CA LEU A 126 17.03 19.21 40.69
C LEU A 126 18.36 18.90 40.01
N ASN A 127 19.41 18.68 40.79
CA ASN A 127 20.72 18.23 40.34
C ASN A 127 21.12 16.96 41.08
N ALA A 128 21.31 15.84 40.38
CA ALA A 128 21.58 14.53 40.97
C ALA A 128 22.29 13.57 39.98
N ILE A 129 23.09 12.64 40.50
CA ILE A 129 23.80 11.62 39.72
C ILE A 129 23.14 10.26 39.96
N VAL A 130 23.03 9.45 38.91
CA VAL A 130 22.55 8.05 38.97
C VAL A 130 23.52 7.12 38.26
N THR A 131 23.65 5.89 38.76
CA THR A 131 24.45 4.82 38.13
C THR A 131 23.56 3.82 37.39
N ARG A 132 24.14 3.06 36.45
CA ARG A 132 23.44 1.97 35.78
C ARG A 132 22.94 0.94 36.79
N ASP A 133 23.78 0.53 37.74
CA ASP A 133 23.45 -0.40 38.83
C ASP A 133 22.18 0.04 39.58
N LYS A 134 22.01 1.35 39.81
CA LYS A 134 20.82 1.89 40.47
C LYS A 134 19.58 1.87 39.57
N LEU A 135 19.73 2.10 38.26
CA LEU A 135 18.64 1.90 37.30
C LEU A 135 18.18 0.44 37.28
N GLU A 136 19.12 -0.51 37.32
CA GLU A 136 18.83 -1.95 37.33
C GLU A 136 18.14 -2.39 38.62
N GLU A 137 18.55 -1.86 39.78
CA GLU A 137 17.87 -2.04 41.06
C GLU A 137 16.40 -1.57 41.01
N LEU A 138 16.17 -0.35 40.47
CA LEU A 138 14.83 0.22 40.31
C LEU A 138 13.96 -0.58 39.31
N CYS A 139 14.57 -1.14 38.26
CA CYS A 139 13.85 -1.87 37.21
C CYS A 139 13.64 -3.37 37.51
N LYS A 140 14.14 -3.90 38.63
CA LYS A 140 14.09 -5.33 38.96
C LYS A 140 12.70 -6.00 38.77
N PRO A 141 11.55 -5.40 39.16
CA PRO A 141 10.24 -6.02 38.94
C PRO A 141 9.82 -6.18 37.47
N MET A 142 10.54 -5.58 36.52
CA MET A 142 10.36 -5.79 35.09
C MET A 142 11.16 -6.98 34.57
N ILE A 143 12.33 -7.26 35.16
CA ILE A 143 13.21 -8.39 34.77
C ILE A 143 12.45 -9.71 34.97
N ASP A 144 11.81 -9.90 36.13
CA ASP A 144 11.01 -11.09 36.44
C ASP A 144 9.86 -11.31 35.42
N LYS A 145 9.25 -10.22 34.94
CA LYS A 145 8.19 -10.26 33.91
C LYS A 145 8.73 -10.65 32.53
N MET A 146 9.87 -10.09 32.12
CA MET A 146 10.52 -10.43 30.85
C MET A 146 10.89 -11.92 30.78
N VAL A 147 11.41 -12.47 31.88
CA VAL A 147 11.70 -13.91 32.02
C VAL A 147 10.44 -14.73 31.83
N ASN A 148 9.32 -14.34 32.46
CA ASN A 148 8.04 -15.02 32.29
C ASN A 148 7.50 -14.95 30.85
N VAL A 149 7.66 -13.81 30.17
CA VAL A 149 7.27 -13.66 28.75
C VAL A 149 8.09 -14.57 27.83
N MET A 150 9.42 -14.56 27.93
CA MET A 150 10.27 -15.41 27.09
C MET A 150 10.00 -16.91 27.33
N ASN A 151 9.84 -17.32 28.58
CA ASN A 151 9.47 -18.70 28.93
C ASN A 151 8.07 -19.09 28.40
N LYS A 152 7.09 -18.17 28.46
CA LYS A 152 5.75 -18.39 27.89
C LYS A 152 5.83 -18.58 26.37
N ALA A 153 6.59 -17.74 25.65
CA ALA A 153 6.73 -17.84 24.20
C ALA A 153 7.37 -19.18 23.75
N LEU A 154 8.39 -19.67 24.47
CA LEU A 154 8.97 -21.00 24.26
C LEU A 154 7.98 -22.14 24.52
N SER A 155 7.22 -22.03 25.62
CA SER A 155 6.18 -23.00 26.01
C SER A 155 5.08 -23.10 24.93
N GLU A 156 4.58 -21.97 24.44
CA GLU A 156 3.59 -21.93 23.36
C GLU A 156 4.13 -22.43 22.02
N ALA A 157 5.42 -22.19 21.73
CA ALA A 157 6.08 -22.73 20.56
C ALA A 157 6.30 -24.26 20.61
N ASN A 158 6.21 -24.85 21.82
CA ASN A 158 6.66 -26.21 22.13
C ASN A 158 8.08 -26.45 21.57
N VAL A 159 8.99 -25.54 21.91
CA VAL A 159 10.39 -25.48 21.46
C VAL A 159 11.27 -25.24 22.67
N SER A 160 12.35 -26.01 22.81
CA SER A 160 13.37 -25.76 23.84
C SER A 160 14.32 -24.64 23.41
N LYS A 161 14.91 -23.95 24.39
CA LYS A 161 15.88 -22.85 24.13
C LYS A 161 17.09 -23.29 23.29
N ASP A 162 17.46 -24.57 23.37
CA ASP A 162 18.63 -25.16 22.70
C ASP A 162 18.32 -25.56 21.24
N GLU A 163 17.07 -25.44 20.79
CA GLU A 163 16.62 -25.59 19.40
C GLU A 163 16.55 -24.25 18.63
N LEU A 164 16.79 -23.10 19.28
CA LEU A 164 16.84 -21.80 18.61
C LEU A 164 18.15 -21.65 17.81
N ASP A 165 18.05 -21.40 16.51
CA ASP A 165 19.21 -21.11 15.66
C ASP A 165 19.73 -19.67 15.90
N SER A 166 18.85 -18.72 16.27
CA SER A 166 19.24 -17.35 16.69
C SER A 166 18.18 -16.63 17.54
N VAL A 167 18.60 -15.54 18.20
CA VAL A 167 17.72 -14.60 18.92
C VAL A 167 18.03 -13.18 18.44
N GLU A 168 17.08 -12.55 17.75
CA GLU A 168 17.15 -11.16 17.28
C GLU A 168 16.48 -10.20 18.26
N ILE A 169 17.08 -9.02 18.47
CA ILE A 169 16.51 -7.95 19.32
C ILE A 169 16.05 -6.74 18.50
N VAL A 170 14.86 -6.23 18.81
CA VAL A 170 14.26 -5.07 18.13
C VAL A 170 13.54 -4.13 19.12
N GLY A 171 13.13 -2.96 18.64
CA GLY A 171 12.53 -1.91 19.43
C GLY A 171 13.57 -1.07 20.18
N GLY A 172 13.30 0.23 20.32
CA GLY A 172 14.31 1.22 20.74
C GLY A 172 14.93 0.98 22.13
N VAL A 173 14.25 0.25 23.02
CA VAL A 173 14.66 0.00 24.41
C VAL A 173 15.53 -1.26 24.54
N SER A 174 15.64 -2.08 23.48
CA SER A 174 16.56 -3.23 23.42
C SER A 174 18.03 -2.84 23.59
N ARG A 175 18.36 -1.56 23.42
CA ARG A 175 19.69 -0.96 23.61
C ARG A 175 20.12 -0.82 25.09
N VAL A 176 19.22 -1.02 26.04
CA VAL A 176 19.54 -0.93 27.49
C VAL A 176 20.28 -2.21 27.94
N PRO A 177 21.46 -2.14 28.59
CA PRO A 177 22.27 -3.32 28.90
C PRO A 177 21.57 -4.41 29.72
N PHE A 178 20.84 -4.07 30.79
CA PHE A 178 20.14 -5.07 31.61
C PHE A 178 19.07 -5.84 30.83
N ILE A 179 18.47 -5.21 29.81
CA ILE A 179 17.53 -5.88 28.92
C ILE A 179 18.26 -6.97 28.13
N GLN A 180 19.40 -6.61 27.51
CA GLN A 180 20.23 -7.56 26.75
C GLN A 180 20.72 -8.71 27.64
N HIS A 181 21.24 -8.41 28.83
CA HIS A 181 21.68 -9.44 29.79
C HIS A 181 20.52 -10.34 30.24
N THR A 182 19.31 -9.81 30.45
CA THR A 182 18.13 -10.61 30.80
C THR A 182 17.75 -11.59 29.68
N ILE A 183 17.78 -11.14 28.42
CA ILE A 183 17.47 -11.96 27.25
C ILE A 183 18.54 -13.06 27.06
N ILE A 184 19.83 -12.68 27.10
CA ILE A 184 20.98 -13.58 27.03
C ILE A 184 20.88 -14.69 28.09
N ASN A 185 20.66 -14.31 29.36
CA ASN A 185 20.60 -15.25 30.47
C ASN A 185 19.36 -16.16 30.42
N THR A 186 18.23 -15.69 29.88
CA THR A 186 16.99 -16.50 29.81
C THR A 186 17.07 -17.55 28.72
N PHE A 187 17.54 -17.19 27.52
CA PHE A 187 17.75 -18.16 26.44
C PHE A 187 19.02 -19.01 26.62
N GLY A 188 19.99 -18.56 27.42
CA GLY A 188 21.24 -19.28 27.66
C GLY A 188 22.22 -19.22 26.47
N ILE A 189 22.17 -18.13 25.70
CA ILE A 189 22.98 -17.87 24.51
C ILE A 189 24.24 -17.05 24.86
N ASN A 190 25.17 -16.89 23.91
CA ASN A 190 26.41 -16.14 24.13
C ASN A 190 26.34 -14.66 23.70
N ASP A 191 25.58 -14.34 22.65
CA ASP A 191 25.35 -12.96 22.17
C ASP A 191 24.00 -12.88 21.45
N LEU A 192 23.49 -11.66 21.26
CA LEU A 192 22.23 -11.36 20.60
C LEU A 192 22.48 -11.00 19.14
N SER A 193 21.65 -11.54 18.25
CA SER A 193 21.64 -11.11 16.86
C SER A 193 20.98 -9.72 16.75
N ARG A 194 21.58 -8.86 15.92
CA ARG A 194 21.24 -7.44 15.75
C ARG A 194 21.24 -7.09 14.27
N THR A 195 20.68 -7.99 13.45
CA THR A 195 20.86 -7.98 12.00
C THR A 195 19.70 -7.33 11.25
N LEU A 196 18.67 -6.93 11.98
CA LEU A 196 17.62 -5.99 11.58
C LEU A 196 17.95 -4.58 12.08
N ASN A 197 17.46 -3.54 11.40
CA ASN A 197 17.34 -2.23 12.02
C ASN A 197 16.21 -2.27 13.07
N ALA A 198 16.59 -2.17 14.34
CA ALA A 198 15.69 -2.30 15.49
C ALA A 198 14.55 -1.26 15.54
N ASP A 199 14.68 -0.12 14.86
CA ASP A 199 13.65 0.94 14.86
C ASP A 199 12.77 0.93 13.59
N GLU A 200 13.25 0.36 12.48
CA GLU A 200 12.57 0.38 11.17
C GLU A 200 11.92 -0.96 10.76
N CYS A 201 12.36 -2.08 11.35
CA CYS A 201 11.97 -3.43 10.91
C CYS A 201 10.45 -3.66 10.85
N VAL A 202 9.69 -3.16 11.82
CA VAL A 202 8.22 -3.25 11.85
C VAL A 202 7.61 -2.49 10.66
N ALA A 203 8.03 -1.24 10.42
CA ALA A 203 7.52 -0.42 9.34
C ALA A 203 7.86 -1.02 7.96
N ARG A 204 9.09 -1.53 7.79
CA ARG A 204 9.53 -2.23 6.59
C ARG A 204 8.73 -3.53 6.36
N GLY A 205 8.43 -4.27 7.41
CA GLY A 205 7.57 -5.46 7.37
C GLY A 205 6.14 -5.14 6.94
N CYS A 206 5.53 -4.10 7.51
CA CYS A 206 4.22 -3.62 7.10
C CYS A 206 4.19 -3.14 5.63
N ALA A 207 5.23 -2.44 5.17
CA ALA A 207 5.36 -2.02 3.77
C ALA A 207 5.50 -3.22 2.81
N LEU A 208 6.26 -4.26 3.20
CA LEU A 208 6.35 -5.52 2.45
C LEU A 208 5.00 -6.22 2.38
N GLN A 209 4.27 -6.31 3.50
CA GLN A 209 2.93 -6.91 3.53
C GLN A 209 1.92 -6.12 2.70
N ALA A 210 2.02 -4.78 2.65
CA ALA A 210 1.20 -3.94 1.78
C ALA A 210 1.53 -4.17 0.29
N ALA A 211 2.81 -4.31 -0.07
CA ALA A 211 3.23 -4.67 -1.42
C ALA A 211 2.76 -6.08 -1.82
N MET A 212 2.77 -7.05 -0.89
CA MET A 212 2.23 -8.42 -1.09
C MET A 212 0.71 -8.45 -1.28
N LEU A 213 -0.03 -7.45 -0.78
CA LEU A 213 -1.49 -7.35 -0.92
C LEU A 213 -1.92 -6.46 -2.10
N SER A 214 -0.99 -5.70 -2.69
CA SER A 214 -1.28 -4.81 -3.81
C SER A 214 -1.28 -5.56 -5.14
N PRO A 215 -2.31 -5.45 -5.99
CA PRO A 215 -2.32 -6.04 -7.33
C PRO A 215 -1.35 -5.33 -8.30
N LEU A 216 -0.75 -4.21 -7.90
CA LEU A 216 0.15 -3.40 -8.73
C LEU A 216 1.63 -3.78 -8.58
N PHE A 217 2.01 -4.47 -7.50
CA PHE A 217 3.41 -4.81 -7.21
C PHE A 217 3.65 -6.31 -7.31
N LYS A 218 4.67 -6.72 -8.09
CA LYS A 218 5.15 -8.10 -8.09
C LYS A 218 6.33 -8.26 -7.13
N VAL A 219 6.06 -8.89 -5.98
CA VAL A 219 7.05 -9.21 -4.95
C VAL A 219 7.57 -10.65 -5.10
N ARG A 220 8.52 -11.05 -4.24
CA ARG A 220 8.98 -12.45 -4.11
C ARG A 220 7.88 -13.29 -3.45
N ASP A 221 7.60 -14.46 -4.02
CA ASP A 221 6.67 -15.42 -3.43
C ASP A 221 7.15 -15.87 -2.05
N PHE A 222 6.48 -15.38 -1.00
CA PHE A 222 6.81 -15.65 0.39
C PHE A 222 5.53 -15.66 1.23
N ALA A 223 5.22 -16.79 1.85
CA ALA A 223 4.00 -16.98 2.63
C ALA A 223 4.19 -16.60 4.11
N VAL A 224 3.13 -16.08 4.72
CA VAL A 224 3.09 -15.63 6.11
C VAL A 224 1.95 -16.34 6.83
N THR A 225 2.27 -17.17 7.81
CA THR A 225 1.29 -17.84 8.68
C THR A 225 1.39 -17.31 10.10
N ASP A 226 0.27 -16.83 10.62
CA ASP A 226 0.09 -16.21 11.94
C ASP A 226 -1.19 -16.80 12.59
N PHE A 227 -1.46 -16.58 13.87
CA PHE A 227 -2.57 -17.22 14.60
C PHE A 227 -3.34 -16.31 15.58
N ILE A 228 -4.55 -16.72 15.99
CA ILE A 228 -5.28 -16.08 17.12
C ILE A 228 -4.89 -16.70 18.46
N GLN A 229 -4.70 -15.87 19.50
CA GLN A 229 -4.36 -16.38 20.84
C GLN A 229 -5.59 -17.09 21.49
N ASP A 230 -6.71 -16.39 21.64
CA ASP A 230 -7.96 -16.95 22.16
C ASP A 230 -8.85 -17.58 21.07
N GLY A 231 -9.50 -18.70 21.41
CA GLY A 231 -10.50 -19.34 20.55
C GLY A 231 -11.82 -18.56 20.49
N ILE A 232 -12.60 -18.75 19.44
CA ILE A 232 -13.87 -18.05 19.17
C ILE A 232 -15.03 -19.06 19.13
N GLN A 233 -15.98 -18.89 20.06
CA GLN A 233 -17.24 -19.62 20.12
C GLN A 233 -18.38 -18.83 19.47
N VAL A 234 -19.33 -19.54 18.89
CA VAL A 234 -20.62 -19.00 18.43
C VAL A 234 -21.75 -19.73 19.15
N GLU A 235 -22.70 -18.95 19.66
CA GLU A 235 -23.84 -19.32 20.48
C GLU A 235 -25.16 -19.07 19.71
N TRP A 236 -26.14 -19.95 19.86
CA TRP A 236 -27.49 -19.78 19.31
C TRP A 236 -28.55 -20.55 20.10
N LYS A 237 -29.81 -20.09 20.06
CA LYS A 237 -30.94 -20.86 20.63
C LYS A 237 -31.28 -22.06 19.74
N ALA A 238 -31.45 -23.23 20.35
CA ALA A 238 -31.87 -24.45 19.66
C ALA A 238 -33.24 -24.28 18.97
N ALA A 239 -33.48 -25.06 17.92
CA ALA A 239 -34.83 -25.29 17.44
C ALA A 239 -35.47 -26.41 18.27
N ALA A 240 -36.79 -26.37 18.45
CA ALA A 240 -37.54 -27.39 19.22
C ALA A 240 -37.60 -28.79 18.56
N SER A 241 -36.90 -28.98 17.43
CA SER A 241 -36.64 -30.27 16.80
C SER A 241 -35.15 -30.36 16.44
N SER A 242 -34.60 -31.57 16.55
CA SER A 242 -33.16 -31.81 16.66
C SER A 242 -32.36 -31.53 15.39
N ALA A 243 -31.22 -30.88 15.57
CA ALA A 243 -30.10 -30.90 14.63
C ALA A 243 -28.78 -30.76 15.39
N SER A 244 -27.78 -31.56 15.02
CA SER A 244 -26.38 -31.34 15.39
C SER A 244 -25.72 -30.43 14.36
N VAL A 245 -24.82 -29.54 14.79
CA VAL A 245 -23.98 -28.78 13.85
C VAL A 245 -22.86 -29.68 13.38
N VAL A 246 -22.84 -29.96 12.08
CA VAL A 246 -21.72 -30.60 11.41
C VAL A 246 -20.84 -29.49 10.83
N THR A 247 -19.59 -29.44 11.27
CA THR A 247 -18.53 -28.63 10.64
C THR A 247 -17.95 -29.40 9.46
N ASP A 248 -18.09 -28.87 8.24
CA ASP A 248 -17.52 -29.48 7.03
C ASP A 248 -15.98 -29.34 7.00
N ASN A 249 -15.25 -30.12 7.79
CA ASN A 249 -13.78 -30.22 7.77
C ASN A 249 -13.32 -31.62 8.23
N ASN A 250 -12.63 -32.36 7.36
CA ASN A 250 -12.28 -33.77 7.54
C ASN A 250 -11.11 -34.05 8.52
N ASN A 251 -10.84 -33.22 9.54
CA ASN A 251 -9.72 -33.50 10.47
C ASN A 251 -9.80 -32.89 11.89
N ASP A 252 -10.95 -32.41 12.36
CA ASP A 252 -11.12 -31.89 13.74
C ASP A 252 -12.19 -32.68 14.51
N ASN A 253 -11.83 -33.21 15.68
CA ASN A 253 -12.70 -34.03 16.52
C ASN A 253 -13.58 -33.15 17.45
N THR A 254 -14.40 -32.28 16.86
CA THR A 254 -15.18 -31.26 17.58
C THR A 254 -16.37 -31.88 18.34
N THR A 255 -16.14 -32.34 19.57
CA THR A 255 -17.21 -32.86 20.44
C THR A 255 -18.12 -31.74 20.96
N SER A 256 -19.40 -31.77 20.61
CA SER A 256 -20.42 -30.87 21.17
C SER A 256 -20.86 -31.36 22.56
N GLU A 257 -20.43 -30.70 23.62
CA GLU A 257 -20.90 -30.99 24.99
C GLU A 257 -22.33 -30.48 25.21
N GLU A 258 -23.26 -31.38 25.55
CA GLU A 258 -24.64 -31.03 25.92
C GLU A 258 -24.79 -30.93 27.45
N MET A 259 -24.64 -29.70 27.98
CA MET A 259 -24.95 -29.36 29.36
C MET A 259 -26.37 -28.78 29.45
N GLY A 260 -27.37 -29.65 29.63
CA GLY A 260 -28.78 -29.27 29.65
C GLY A 260 -29.19 -28.45 30.89
N GLY A 261 -29.97 -27.38 30.71
CA GLY A 261 -30.23 -26.43 31.79
C GLY A 261 -31.34 -25.39 31.60
N GLY A 262 -32.22 -25.54 30.61
CA GLY A 262 -33.37 -24.64 30.39
C GLY A 262 -33.12 -23.54 29.36
N ASP A 263 -34.10 -23.36 28.46
CA ASP A 263 -34.02 -22.51 27.28
C ASP A 263 -32.79 -22.86 26.41
N ASP A 264 -32.80 -24.05 25.80
CA ASP A 264 -31.62 -24.75 25.25
C ASP A 264 -30.76 -23.91 24.29
N VAL A 265 -29.75 -23.25 24.85
CA VAL A 265 -28.70 -22.55 24.13
C VAL A 265 -27.62 -23.55 23.73
N LYS A 266 -27.38 -23.68 22.42
CA LYS A 266 -26.24 -24.45 21.88
C LYS A 266 -25.10 -23.51 21.55
N LYS A 267 -23.87 -23.97 21.79
CA LYS A 267 -22.63 -23.29 21.43
C LYS A 267 -21.70 -24.22 20.67
N THR A 268 -20.82 -23.67 19.83
CA THR A 268 -19.71 -24.41 19.23
C THR A 268 -18.48 -23.54 19.08
N GLU A 269 -17.31 -24.13 19.20
CA GLU A 269 -16.03 -23.42 19.04
C GLU A 269 -15.63 -23.44 17.57
N VAL A 270 -15.89 -22.32 16.89
CA VAL A 270 -15.71 -22.18 15.45
C VAL A 270 -14.23 -22.10 15.11
N PHE A 271 -13.47 -21.29 15.85
CA PHE A 271 -12.02 -21.22 15.73
C PHE A 271 -11.42 -21.62 17.09
N GLN A 272 -10.63 -22.69 17.09
CA GLN A 272 -9.88 -23.11 18.28
C GLN A 272 -8.81 -22.07 18.65
N PRO A 273 -8.37 -21.99 19.91
CA PRO A 273 -7.16 -21.24 20.27
C PRO A 273 -6.01 -21.64 19.35
N ARG A 274 -5.21 -20.67 18.89
CA ARG A 274 -4.10 -20.87 17.93
C ARG A 274 -4.53 -21.35 16.53
N SER A 275 -5.79 -21.17 16.14
CA SER A 275 -6.21 -21.26 14.73
C SER A 275 -5.44 -20.25 13.88
N THR A 276 -5.05 -20.64 12.66
CA THR A 276 -4.32 -19.74 11.74
C THR A 276 -5.22 -18.64 11.18
N LEU A 277 -4.63 -17.50 10.82
CA LEU A 277 -5.37 -16.38 10.23
C LEU A 277 -5.88 -16.69 8.81
N ASN A 278 -6.82 -15.88 8.32
CA ASN A 278 -7.47 -16.01 7.01
C ASN A 278 -8.30 -17.31 6.82
N MET A 279 -8.68 -18.00 7.90
CA MET A 279 -9.52 -19.20 7.86
C MET A 279 -11.02 -18.88 7.68
N VAL A 280 -11.74 -19.83 7.08
CA VAL A 280 -13.20 -19.81 6.91
C VAL A 280 -13.76 -21.13 7.43
N LYS A 281 -14.84 -21.11 8.21
CA LYS A 281 -15.65 -22.30 8.51
C LYS A 281 -17.11 -22.08 8.14
N MET A 282 -17.74 -23.14 7.62
CA MET A 282 -19.16 -23.16 7.27
C MET A 282 -19.94 -23.81 8.40
N LEU A 283 -20.91 -23.08 8.95
CA LEU A 283 -21.84 -23.57 9.96
C LEU A 283 -23.17 -23.92 9.29
N THR A 284 -23.60 -25.18 9.37
CA THR A 284 -24.89 -25.62 8.81
C THR A 284 -25.97 -25.59 9.88
N PHE A 285 -27.03 -24.81 9.64
CA PHE A 285 -28.22 -24.73 10.49
C PHE A 285 -29.46 -25.20 9.72
N TYR A 286 -30.45 -25.66 10.49
CA TYR A 286 -31.79 -25.96 9.98
C TYR A 286 -32.79 -25.07 10.73
N ARG A 287 -33.44 -24.14 10.03
CA ARG A 287 -34.39 -23.16 10.62
C ARG A 287 -35.55 -22.86 9.68
N LYS A 288 -36.67 -22.47 10.29
CA LYS A 288 -37.92 -22.05 9.63
C LYS A 288 -38.27 -20.56 9.85
N ASP A 289 -37.52 -19.90 10.72
CA ASP A 289 -37.70 -18.52 11.18
C ASP A 289 -36.32 -17.84 11.31
N PRO A 290 -36.26 -16.49 11.30
CA PRO A 290 -35.04 -15.75 11.63
C PRO A 290 -34.45 -16.15 12.99
N PHE A 291 -33.13 -16.15 13.11
CA PHE A 291 -32.43 -16.56 14.33
C PHE A 291 -31.19 -15.73 14.61
N GLU A 292 -30.85 -15.60 15.89
CA GLU A 292 -29.66 -14.89 16.36
C GLU A 292 -28.49 -15.85 16.59
N LEU A 293 -27.31 -15.43 16.14
CA LEU A 293 -26.01 -15.96 16.51
C LEU A 293 -25.28 -14.91 17.36
N SER A 294 -24.79 -15.28 18.55
CA SER A 294 -23.89 -14.42 19.35
C SER A 294 -22.47 -14.99 19.29
N ALA A 295 -21.46 -14.15 19.02
CA ALA A 295 -20.07 -14.58 18.94
C ALA A 295 -19.29 -14.14 20.18
N HIS A 296 -18.43 -15.01 20.70
CA HIS A 296 -17.72 -14.82 21.97
C HIS A 296 -16.30 -15.36 21.95
N TYR A 297 -15.42 -14.78 22.76
CA TYR A 297 -14.13 -15.40 23.08
C TYR A 297 -14.33 -16.56 24.06
N SER A 298 -13.54 -17.62 23.88
CA SER A 298 -13.69 -18.89 24.61
C SER A 298 -13.09 -18.87 26.02
N THR A 299 -12.15 -17.95 26.28
CA THR A 299 -11.45 -17.80 27.56
C THR A 299 -11.96 -16.57 28.32
N THR A 300 -12.82 -16.77 29.33
CA THR A 300 -13.47 -15.66 30.05
C THR A 300 -12.55 -15.01 31.10
N SER A 301 -11.62 -14.16 30.66
CA SER A 301 -10.64 -13.47 31.53
C SER A 301 -10.83 -11.95 31.63
N SER A 302 -11.61 -11.33 30.75
CA SER A 302 -11.77 -9.87 30.66
C SER A 302 -13.19 -9.46 30.26
N SER A 303 -13.58 -8.23 30.61
CA SER A 303 -14.96 -7.74 30.65
C SER A 303 -15.63 -7.44 29.30
N SER A 304 -15.01 -7.81 28.17
CA SER A 304 -15.53 -7.64 26.82
C SER A 304 -15.42 -8.94 26.00
N SER A 305 -16.02 -10.02 26.51
CA SER A 305 -16.00 -11.35 25.87
C SER A 305 -16.91 -11.48 24.63
N SER A 306 -17.53 -10.39 24.15
CA SER A 306 -18.47 -10.39 23.02
C SER A 306 -17.82 -9.87 21.74
N LEU A 307 -18.02 -10.60 20.66
CA LEU A 307 -17.64 -10.27 19.28
C LEU A 307 -18.86 -9.81 18.45
N GLY A 308 -20.00 -9.59 19.10
CA GLY A 308 -21.23 -9.08 18.50
C GLY A 308 -22.29 -10.15 18.23
N LYS A 309 -23.47 -9.66 17.84
CA LYS A 309 -24.67 -10.44 17.53
C LYS A 309 -25.03 -10.31 16.04
N TYR A 310 -25.48 -11.41 15.46
CA TYR A 310 -25.78 -11.54 14.03
C TYR A 310 -27.15 -12.19 13.88
N ILE A 311 -28.15 -11.44 13.41
CA ILE A 311 -29.49 -11.96 13.12
C ILE A 311 -29.54 -12.37 11.65
N ILE A 312 -29.76 -13.66 11.40
CA ILE A 312 -29.90 -14.24 10.07
C ILE A 312 -31.38 -14.18 9.67
N GLU A 313 -31.74 -13.39 8.66
CA GLU A 313 -33.13 -13.08 8.32
C GLU A 313 -33.79 -14.15 7.41
N VAL A 314 -33.84 -15.39 7.89
CA VAL A 314 -34.41 -16.53 7.16
C VAL A 314 -35.89 -16.26 6.80
N PRO A 315 -36.30 -16.35 5.51
CA PRO A 315 -37.70 -16.23 5.12
C PRO A 315 -38.56 -17.33 5.78
N HIS A 316 -39.68 -16.92 6.39
CA HIS A 316 -40.57 -17.83 7.11
C HIS A 316 -41.09 -18.97 6.22
N SER A 317 -41.19 -20.18 6.78
CA SER A 317 -41.68 -21.37 6.08
C SER A 317 -42.23 -22.41 7.04
N ASP A 318 -43.18 -23.25 6.60
CA ASP A 318 -43.71 -24.35 7.40
C ASP A 318 -42.67 -25.47 7.66
N VAL A 319 -41.65 -25.56 6.81
CA VAL A 319 -40.60 -26.60 6.87
C VAL A 319 -39.25 -25.96 7.21
N SER A 320 -38.46 -26.66 8.04
CA SER A 320 -37.11 -26.23 8.42
C SER A 320 -36.15 -26.32 7.23
N LYS A 321 -35.74 -25.16 6.70
CA LYS A 321 -34.82 -25.06 5.56
C LYS A 321 -33.36 -25.12 6.01
N LYS A 322 -32.47 -25.54 5.11
CA LYS A 322 -31.02 -25.67 5.34
C LYS A 322 -30.33 -24.34 5.04
N ILE A 323 -29.59 -23.80 6.00
CA ILE A 323 -28.80 -22.56 5.86
C ILE A 323 -27.34 -22.88 6.10
N LYS A 324 -26.44 -22.45 5.21
CA LYS A 324 -24.98 -22.43 5.46
C LYS A 324 -24.52 -21.02 5.76
N VAL A 325 -24.02 -20.79 6.96
CA VAL A 325 -23.49 -19.50 7.44
C VAL A 325 -21.97 -19.51 7.34
N ARG A 326 -21.39 -18.51 6.68
CA ARG A 326 -19.93 -18.35 6.51
C ARG A 326 -19.35 -17.51 7.64
N ALA A 327 -18.73 -18.19 8.61
CA ALA A 327 -17.88 -17.55 9.60
C ALA A 327 -16.44 -17.45 9.05
N LYS A 328 -15.80 -16.29 9.23
CA LYS A 328 -14.45 -16.02 8.76
C LYS A 328 -13.62 -15.37 9.85
N LEU A 329 -12.40 -15.84 9.96
CA LEU A 329 -11.29 -15.18 10.64
C LEU A 329 -10.45 -14.53 9.54
N SER A 330 -10.37 -13.20 9.49
CA SER A 330 -9.66 -12.51 8.41
C SER A 330 -8.13 -12.67 8.49
N LEU A 331 -7.42 -12.28 7.44
CA LEU A 331 -5.96 -12.12 7.46
C LEU A 331 -5.47 -11.11 8.52
N HIS A 332 -6.37 -10.31 9.10
CA HIS A 332 -6.06 -9.32 10.13
C HIS A 332 -6.47 -9.77 11.55
N GLY A 333 -6.85 -11.05 11.73
CA GLY A 333 -7.31 -11.56 13.03
C GLY A 333 -8.75 -11.19 13.41
N ILE A 334 -9.48 -10.51 12.52
CA ILE A 334 -10.84 -10.04 12.80
C ILE A 334 -11.85 -11.14 12.46
N PHE A 335 -12.66 -11.52 13.45
CA PHE A 335 -13.81 -12.41 13.26
C PHE A 335 -14.98 -11.66 12.59
N SER A 336 -15.65 -12.32 11.65
CA SER A 336 -16.93 -11.85 11.13
C SER A 336 -17.80 -13.01 10.60
N ILE A 337 -19.11 -12.78 10.58
CA ILE A 337 -20.03 -13.56 9.75
C ILE A 337 -20.30 -12.75 8.47
N GLU A 338 -19.79 -13.23 7.34
CA GLU A 338 -19.85 -12.51 6.06
C GLU A 338 -21.20 -12.68 5.35
N ASN A 339 -21.64 -13.94 5.16
CA ASN A 339 -22.82 -14.29 4.37
C ASN A 339 -23.52 -15.53 4.95
N ALA A 340 -24.81 -15.69 4.67
CA ALA A 340 -25.64 -16.84 5.01
C ALA A 340 -26.46 -17.25 3.78
N VAL A 341 -26.35 -18.52 3.36
CA VAL A 341 -26.95 -19.02 2.12
C VAL A 341 -28.02 -20.05 2.44
N LEU A 342 -29.26 -19.77 2.03
CA LEU A 342 -30.36 -20.72 2.00
C LEU A 342 -30.10 -21.76 0.90
N LEU A 343 -30.23 -23.04 1.25
CA LEU A 343 -30.19 -24.16 0.31
C LEU A 343 -31.58 -24.77 0.21
N GLU A 344 -32.16 -24.69 -0.99
CA GLU A 344 -33.43 -25.33 -1.33
C GLU A 344 -33.13 -26.44 -2.35
N GLU A 345 -33.68 -27.63 -2.15
CA GLU A 345 -33.54 -28.75 -3.09
C GLU A 345 -34.81 -28.84 -3.94
N GLU A 346 -34.70 -28.47 -5.21
CA GLU A 346 -35.79 -28.49 -6.18
C GLU A 346 -35.68 -29.77 -7.03
N GLU A 347 -36.71 -30.62 -6.97
CA GLU A 347 -36.85 -31.77 -7.86
C GLU A 347 -37.37 -31.32 -9.23
N TYR A 348 -36.73 -31.78 -10.31
CA TYR A 348 -37.16 -31.58 -11.68
C TYR A 348 -37.13 -32.89 -12.45
N THR A 349 -38.13 -33.11 -13.29
CA THR A 349 -38.24 -34.32 -14.11
C THR A 349 -37.51 -34.14 -15.43
N VAL A 350 -36.61 -35.08 -15.74
CA VAL A 350 -35.98 -35.20 -17.06
C VAL A 350 -36.50 -36.46 -17.73
N ILE A 351 -37.11 -36.32 -18.90
CA ILE A 351 -37.51 -37.46 -19.72
C ILE A 351 -36.27 -37.94 -20.48
N GLU A 352 -35.71 -39.07 -20.07
CA GLU A 352 -34.65 -39.77 -20.81
C GLU A 352 -35.25 -40.96 -21.55
N LYS A 353 -34.85 -41.18 -22.81
CA LYS A 353 -35.28 -42.35 -23.58
C LYS A 353 -34.41 -43.55 -23.21
N GLU A 354 -35.03 -44.58 -22.63
CA GLU A 354 -34.37 -45.86 -22.35
C GLU A 354 -34.90 -46.95 -23.28
N ARG A 355 -34.00 -47.68 -23.93
CA ARG A 355 -34.35 -48.89 -24.68
C ARG A 355 -34.49 -50.06 -23.72
N ARG A 356 -35.67 -50.69 -23.69
CA ARG A 356 -35.98 -51.84 -22.81
C ARG A 356 -36.48 -53.04 -23.63
N PRO A 357 -36.03 -54.28 -23.36
CA PRO A 357 -36.45 -55.46 -24.12
C PRO A 357 -37.89 -55.88 -23.77
N LYS A 358 -38.63 -56.38 -24.77
CA LYS A 358 -40.05 -56.74 -24.62
C LYS A 358 -40.22 -58.08 -23.88
N GLN A 359 -40.96 -58.09 -22.77
CA GLN A 359 -41.13 -59.29 -21.93
C GLN A 359 -42.34 -60.15 -22.34
N HIS A 360 -42.12 -61.46 -22.48
CA HIS A 360 -43.20 -62.46 -22.58
C HIS A 360 -43.65 -62.91 -21.17
N LYS A 361 -44.98 -62.97 -20.96
CA LYS A 361 -45.57 -63.50 -19.72
C LYS A 361 -45.35 -65.01 -19.53
N LYS A 362 -45.18 -65.41 -18.27
CA LYS A 362 -45.65 -66.68 -17.71
C LYS A 362 -46.46 -66.39 -16.44
N GLU A 363 -47.36 -67.28 -16.10
CA GLU A 363 -48.39 -67.09 -15.08
C GLU A 363 -48.03 -67.84 -13.79
N GLU A 364 -48.44 -67.27 -12.65
CA GLU A 364 -48.85 -67.94 -11.39
C GLU A 364 -47.82 -68.86 -10.65
N ASN A 365 -47.79 -68.94 -9.31
CA ASN A 365 -48.82 -68.65 -8.31
C ASN A 365 -48.25 -68.02 -7.01
N GLU A 366 -49.16 -67.67 -6.10
CA GLU A 366 -48.93 -67.06 -4.78
C GLU A 366 -48.48 -68.07 -3.70
N GLU A 367 -47.78 -67.61 -2.65
CA GLU A 367 -48.15 -67.82 -1.23
C GLU A 367 -47.27 -66.94 -0.30
N GLU A 368 -47.77 -66.66 0.91
CA GLU A 368 -47.18 -65.74 1.90
C GLU A 368 -46.41 -66.49 3.03
N ASP A 369 -45.49 -65.83 3.74
CA ASP A 369 -45.74 -65.26 5.09
C ASP A 369 -44.50 -65.16 6.04
N VAL A 370 -44.65 -64.32 7.08
CA VAL A 370 -43.83 -63.94 8.25
C VAL A 370 -42.35 -64.39 8.48
N ASN A 371 -41.51 -63.36 8.71
CA ASN A 371 -40.80 -63.02 9.99
C ASN A 371 -39.25 -62.91 10.03
N MET A 372 -38.84 -62.02 10.95
CA MET A 372 -37.50 -61.73 11.48
C MET A 372 -37.05 -62.79 12.55
N PRO A 373 -35.85 -62.77 13.19
CA PRO A 373 -34.85 -61.67 13.22
C PRO A 373 -33.33 -62.02 13.24
N ASP A 374 -32.54 -60.94 13.22
CA ASP A 374 -31.31 -60.68 14.03
C ASP A 374 -29.89 -61.09 13.55
N ALA A 375 -28.92 -60.37 14.13
CA ALA A 375 -27.51 -60.68 14.36
C ALA A 375 -26.51 -60.80 13.17
N SER A 376 -25.88 -59.65 12.88
CA SER A 376 -24.43 -59.47 12.60
C SER A 376 -23.51 -60.40 13.44
N PRO A 377 -22.19 -60.62 13.12
CA PRO A 377 -21.29 -59.60 12.52
C PRO A 377 -20.01 -60.09 11.76
N LYS A 378 -19.08 -59.15 11.50
CA LYS A 378 -17.59 -59.33 11.41
C LYS A 378 -17.00 -60.03 10.16
N ILE A 379 -15.74 -59.78 9.74
CA ILE A 379 -14.79 -58.63 9.88
C ILE A 379 -13.61 -58.84 8.89
N ASP A 380 -12.93 -57.76 8.46
CA ASP A 380 -11.59 -57.70 7.80
C ASP A 380 -11.40 -58.51 6.46
N ASP A 381 -10.33 -58.34 5.64
CA ASP A 381 -9.16 -57.47 5.76
C ASP A 381 -8.55 -56.95 4.42
N ASN A 382 -7.84 -55.82 4.52
CA ASN A 382 -6.64 -55.32 3.80
C ASN A 382 -6.28 -55.66 2.31
N ASN A 383 -5.83 -54.58 1.62
CA ASN A 383 -4.66 -54.49 0.70
C ASN A 383 -4.69 -55.18 -0.71
N ASN A 384 -4.05 -54.65 -1.77
CA ASN A 384 -3.35 -53.36 -1.98
C ASN A 384 -3.32 -52.93 -3.48
N GLN A 385 -2.75 -51.73 -3.74
CA GLN A 385 -1.94 -51.23 -4.89
C GLN A 385 -1.62 -52.17 -6.10
N ASP A 386 -1.36 -51.69 -7.34
CA ASP A 386 -0.70 -50.41 -7.69
C ASP A 386 -0.92 -49.88 -9.16
N VAL A 387 -0.27 -48.75 -9.48
CA VAL A 387 -0.10 -48.01 -10.79
C VAL A 387 0.37 -48.84 -12.02
N ASN A 388 0.48 -48.41 -13.30
CA ASN A 388 0.60 -47.12 -14.08
C ASN A 388 0.38 -47.41 -15.62
N MET A 389 0.36 -46.54 -16.67
CA MET A 389 0.27 -45.08 -16.95
C MET A 389 0.00 -44.82 -18.47
N LYS A 390 -0.60 -43.67 -18.88
CA LYS A 390 -0.61 -43.02 -20.24
C LYS A 390 -1.32 -43.75 -21.42
N GLN A 391 -2.07 -43.10 -22.33
CA GLN A 391 -1.80 -42.01 -23.32
C GLN A 391 -0.86 -42.46 -24.47
N ASP A 392 -1.06 -42.09 -25.74
CA ASP A 392 -1.67 -40.84 -26.26
C ASP A 392 -2.48 -40.96 -27.58
N GLU A 393 -2.92 -39.82 -28.15
CA GLU A 393 -3.95 -39.64 -29.19
C GLU A 393 -3.62 -39.96 -30.68
N GLY A 394 -4.67 -40.23 -31.48
CA GLY A 394 -4.98 -39.37 -32.64
C GLY A 394 -4.63 -39.81 -34.08
N THR A 395 -5.57 -40.46 -34.79
CA THR A 395 -5.88 -40.14 -36.21
C THR A 395 -7.26 -40.71 -36.62
N ALA A 396 -8.04 -39.96 -37.41
CA ALA A 396 -9.44 -40.27 -37.71
C ALA A 396 -9.75 -40.41 -39.22
N GLU A 397 -10.99 -40.78 -39.53
CA GLU A 397 -11.71 -40.39 -40.76
C GLU A 397 -11.09 -40.77 -42.12
N LYS A 398 -10.87 -42.08 -42.36
CA LYS A 398 -10.94 -42.63 -43.73
C LYS A 398 -11.18 -44.14 -43.93
N GLN A 399 -11.61 -44.88 -42.89
CA GLN A 399 -12.06 -46.28 -43.04
C GLN A 399 -13.55 -46.51 -42.69
N GLN A 400 -14.30 -45.46 -42.30
CA GLN A 400 -15.72 -45.56 -41.91
C GLN A 400 -16.64 -46.05 -43.04
N GLN A 401 -16.51 -45.49 -44.25
CA GLN A 401 -17.49 -45.68 -45.34
C GLN A 401 -17.47 -47.05 -46.06
N GLN A 402 -16.78 -48.05 -45.51
CA GLN A 402 -16.91 -49.45 -45.93
C GLN A 402 -17.13 -50.45 -44.79
N GLN A 403 -17.26 -50.01 -43.54
CA GLN A 403 -17.86 -50.81 -42.46
C GLN A 403 -19.34 -50.47 -42.26
N GLU A 404 -19.74 -49.22 -42.49
CA GLU A 404 -21.12 -48.73 -42.33
C GLU A 404 -22.17 -49.58 -43.10
N GLN A 405 -21.85 -50.10 -44.29
CA GLN A 405 -22.80 -50.90 -45.08
C GLN A 405 -22.92 -52.39 -44.69
N GLU A 406 -21.96 -52.96 -43.95
CA GLU A 406 -22.13 -54.31 -43.36
C GLU A 406 -22.73 -54.24 -41.94
N GLU A 407 -22.67 -53.08 -41.27
CA GLU A 407 -23.40 -52.84 -40.02
C GLU A 407 -24.88 -52.46 -40.24
N GLU A 408 -25.23 -51.69 -41.28
CA GLU A 408 -26.63 -51.32 -41.57
C GLU A 408 -27.58 -52.53 -41.75
N ASP A 409 -27.13 -53.58 -42.44
CA ASP A 409 -27.96 -54.78 -42.72
C ASP A 409 -27.97 -55.77 -41.53
N ASN A 410 -27.09 -55.57 -40.54
CA ASN A 410 -27.12 -56.25 -39.24
C ASN A 410 -27.97 -55.51 -38.19
N ASN A 411 -27.99 -54.17 -38.18
CA ASN A 411 -28.84 -53.39 -37.28
C ASN A 411 -30.34 -53.54 -37.59
N LYS A 412 -30.71 -53.65 -38.87
CA LYS A 412 -32.10 -53.92 -39.32
C LYS A 412 -32.69 -55.28 -38.87
N LYS A 413 -31.96 -56.07 -38.07
CA LYS A 413 -32.44 -57.29 -37.40
C LYS A 413 -32.26 -57.29 -35.88
N ARG A 414 -32.01 -56.12 -35.26
CA ARG A 414 -31.86 -55.97 -33.80
C ARG A 414 -32.79 -54.92 -33.17
N ASP A 415 -33.32 -53.97 -33.93
CA ASP A 415 -34.24 -52.96 -33.41
C ASP A 415 -35.65 -53.50 -33.04
N ASP A 416 -36.07 -54.67 -33.54
CA ASP A 416 -37.41 -55.23 -33.24
C ASP A 416 -37.59 -55.71 -31.79
N GLU A 417 -36.49 -56.08 -31.10
CA GLU A 417 -36.54 -56.79 -29.80
C GLU A 417 -36.61 -55.83 -28.59
N TYR A 418 -36.40 -54.54 -28.81
CA TYR A 418 -36.44 -53.47 -27.80
C TYR A 418 -37.54 -52.45 -28.10
N GLU A 419 -37.92 -51.69 -27.08
CA GLU A 419 -38.86 -50.56 -27.18
C GLU A 419 -38.23 -49.32 -26.52
N GLU A 420 -38.34 -48.15 -27.18
CA GLU A 420 -37.90 -46.88 -26.60
C GLU A 420 -38.97 -46.35 -25.65
N VAL A 421 -38.75 -46.56 -24.36
CA VAL A 421 -39.61 -46.06 -23.30
C VAL A 421 -39.13 -44.69 -22.87
N GLU A 422 -40.02 -43.70 -22.86
CA GLU A 422 -39.76 -42.40 -22.25
C GLU A 422 -39.79 -42.54 -20.72
N VAL A 423 -38.61 -42.59 -20.11
CA VAL A 423 -38.43 -42.81 -18.67
C VAL A 423 -38.19 -41.46 -18.00
N THR A 424 -39.23 -40.97 -17.34
CA THR A 424 -39.18 -39.78 -16.48
C THR A 424 -38.30 -40.05 -15.26
N LYS A 425 -37.07 -39.51 -15.26
CA LYS A 425 -36.16 -39.54 -14.11
C LYS A 425 -36.24 -38.23 -13.35
N THR A 426 -36.61 -38.31 -12.07
CA THR A 426 -36.48 -37.17 -11.16
C THR A 426 -35.00 -36.92 -10.88
N LYS A 427 -34.55 -35.69 -11.06
CA LYS A 427 -33.22 -35.22 -10.66
C LYS A 427 -33.39 -34.06 -9.68
N THR A 428 -32.53 -33.97 -8.68
CA THR A 428 -32.51 -32.86 -7.73
C THR A 428 -31.57 -31.76 -8.21
N ARG A 429 -31.89 -30.50 -7.89
CA ARG A 429 -31.02 -29.34 -8.05
C ARG A 429 -31.02 -28.52 -6.78
N THR A 430 -29.85 -28.29 -6.19
CA THR A 430 -29.72 -27.34 -5.08
C THR A 430 -29.71 -25.91 -5.61
N LYS A 431 -30.74 -25.15 -5.29
CA LYS A 431 -30.85 -23.70 -5.44
C LYS A 431 -30.22 -23.02 -4.23
N LYS A 432 -29.58 -21.87 -4.48
CA LYS A 432 -28.87 -21.08 -3.48
C LYS A 432 -29.45 -19.67 -3.47
N THR A 433 -29.79 -19.17 -2.29
CA THR A 433 -30.33 -17.81 -2.11
C THR A 433 -29.61 -17.16 -0.93
N ASP A 434 -28.94 -16.04 -1.14
CA ASP A 434 -28.28 -15.29 -0.07
C ASP A 434 -29.33 -14.66 0.87
N ILE A 435 -29.06 -14.67 2.17
CA ILE A 435 -29.94 -14.19 3.25
C ILE A 435 -29.29 -12.97 3.91
N PRO A 436 -30.00 -11.85 4.09
CA PRO A 436 -29.45 -10.70 4.78
C PRO A 436 -29.12 -11.00 6.26
N ILE A 437 -28.07 -10.32 6.75
CA ILE A 437 -27.56 -10.46 8.12
C ILE A 437 -27.53 -9.08 8.77
N LYS A 438 -28.30 -8.89 9.85
CA LYS A 438 -28.23 -7.69 10.69
C LYS A 438 -27.19 -7.89 11.79
N ARG A 439 -26.30 -6.92 11.98
CA ARG A 439 -25.14 -7.00 12.88
C ARG A 439 -25.31 -5.97 14.01
N TYR A 440 -25.06 -6.37 15.25
CA TYR A 440 -25.25 -5.54 16.44
C TYR A 440 -24.10 -5.72 17.43
N GLY A 441 -23.53 -4.63 17.94
CA GLY A 441 -22.44 -4.68 18.92
C GLY A 441 -21.18 -5.38 18.41
N VAL A 442 -20.96 -5.41 17.10
CA VAL A 442 -19.70 -5.88 16.49
C VAL A 442 -18.60 -4.84 16.73
N PRO A 443 -17.33 -5.23 16.94
CA PRO A 443 -16.23 -4.29 17.11
C PRO A 443 -15.99 -3.46 15.85
N GLY A 444 -15.96 -2.13 16.00
CA GLY A 444 -15.75 -1.17 14.91
C GLY A 444 -16.51 0.14 15.16
N MET A 445 -16.31 1.12 14.28
CA MET A 445 -17.24 2.26 14.12
C MET A 445 -18.39 1.84 13.20
N THR A 446 -19.56 2.47 13.33
CA THR A 446 -20.60 2.42 12.29
C THR A 446 -20.23 3.33 11.12
N ASP A 447 -20.86 3.11 9.95
CA ASP A 447 -20.64 3.95 8.76
C ASP A 447 -20.90 5.45 9.08
N GLU A 448 -21.98 5.76 9.81
CA GLU A 448 -22.30 7.11 10.29
C GLU A 448 -21.21 7.71 11.23
N GLN A 449 -20.60 6.88 12.08
CA GLN A 449 -19.50 7.33 12.95
C GLN A 449 -18.20 7.55 12.17
N LEU A 450 -17.96 6.73 11.13
CA LEU A 450 -16.82 6.87 10.23
C LEU A 450 -16.96 8.14 9.38
N ASP A 451 -18.14 8.37 8.79
CA ASP A 451 -18.47 9.60 8.05
C ASP A 451 -18.18 10.85 8.89
N ILE A 452 -18.61 10.86 10.17
CA ILE A 452 -18.34 11.98 11.09
C ILE A 452 -16.83 12.14 11.33
N ALA A 453 -16.12 11.05 11.62
CA ALA A 453 -14.68 11.08 11.87
C ALA A 453 -13.87 11.53 10.64
N GLU A 454 -14.21 11.06 9.44
CA GLU A 454 -13.56 11.48 8.19
C GLU A 454 -13.84 12.95 7.87
N ASN A 455 -15.04 13.45 8.14
CA ASN A 455 -15.38 14.87 8.01
C ASN A 455 -14.59 15.74 8.99
N ASP A 456 -14.41 15.31 10.25
CA ASP A 456 -13.62 16.07 11.24
C ASP A 456 -12.12 16.03 10.96
N GLU A 457 -11.58 14.87 10.57
CA GLU A 457 -10.20 14.71 10.07
C GLU A 457 -9.92 15.59 8.84
N THR A 458 -10.89 15.72 7.92
CA THR A 458 -10.77 16.57 6.74
C THR A 458 -10.73 18.06 7.10
N LYS A 459 -11.47 18.49 8.13
CA LYS A 459 -11.40 19.86 8.66
C LYS A 459 -10.03 20.14 9.28
N MET A 460 -9.51 19.24 10.11
CA MET A 460 -8.18 19.38 10.72
C MET A 460 -7.08 19.48 9.66
N LYS A 461 -7.08 18.59 8.67
CA LYS A 461 -6.16 18.66 7.51
C LYS A 461 -6.25 19.96 6.73
N SER A 462 -7.44 20.55 6.60
CA SER A 462 -7.59 21.84 5.94
C SER A 462 -6.97 22.98 6.75
N ILE A 463 -7.09 22.94 8.08
CA ILE A 463 -6.52 23.95 8.99
C ILE A 463 -4.99 23.82 9.03
N ASP A 464 -4.46 22.61 9.23
CA ASP A 464 -3.01 22.35 9.24
C ASP A 464 -2.35 22.79 7.92
N LYS A 465 -3.04 22.54 6.80
CA LYS A 465 -2.61 22.99 5.47
C LYS A 465 -2.67 24.51 5.32
N GLU A 466 -3.73 25.17 5.81
CA GLU A 466 -3.85 26.63 5.76
C GLU A 466 -2.75 27.31 6.59
N VAL A 467 -2.41 26.76 7.76
CA VAL A 467 -1.27 27.21 8.57
C VAL A 467 0.05 27.03 7.83
N SER A 468 0.35 25.83 7.31
CA SER A 468 1.59 25.58 6.53
C SER A 468 1.71 26.51 5.33
N GLU A 469 0.66 26.63 4.52
CA GLU A 469 0.66 27.51 3.34
C GLU A 469 0.70 29.01 3.71
N THR A 470 0.37 29.40 4.95
CA THR A 470 0.53 30.77 5.45
C THR A 470 1.95 31.02 5.95
N ASP A 471 2.52 30.09 6.74
CA ASP A 471 3.91 30.12 7.17
C ASP A 471 4.87 30.14 5.96
N GLU A 472 4.62 29.31 4.95
CA GLU A 472 5.35 29.31 3.67
C GLU A 472 5.32 30.67 2.97
N LYS A 473 4.17 31.37 2.98
CA LYS A 473 4.04 32.69 2.32
C LYS A 473 4.66 33.82 3.13
N ARG A 474 4.64 33.78 4.46
CA ARG A 474 5.46 34.68 5.30
C ARG A 474 6.95 34.45 5.01
N ASN A 475 7.40 33.20 5.01
CA ASN A 475 8.80 32.84 4.80
C ASN A 475 9.28 33.22 3.38
N GLU A 476 8.43 33.07 2.34
CA GLU A 476 8.71 33.54 0.97
C GLU A 476 8.83 35.06 0.90
N LEU A 477 7.94 35.79 1.59
CA LEU A 477 7.97 37.25 1.67
C LEU A 477 9.24 37.77 2.37
N GLU A 478 9.55 37.22 3.54
CA GLU A 478 10.74 37.54 4.33
C GLU A 478 12.03 37.26 3.54
N SER A 479 12.12 36.08 2.92
CA SER A 479 13.27 35.70 2.07
C SER A 479 13.43 36.66 0.88
N TYR A 480 12.34 37.00 0.19
CA TYR A 480 12.37 37.95 -0.93
C TYR A 480 12.76 39.37 -0.46
N VAL A 481 12.40 39.78 0.75
CA VAL A 481 12.80 41.08 1.32
C VAL A 481 14.32 41.13 1.53
N PHE A 482 14.92 40.12 2.15
CA PHE A 482 16.37 40.06 2.35
C PHE A 482 17.14 39.92 1.02
N GLU A 483 16.69 39.06 0.11
CA GLU A 483 17.29 38.93 -1.23
C GLU A 483 17.26 40.24 -2.01
N SER A 484 16.10 40.92 -2.04
CA SER A 484 15.94 42.17 -2.80
C SER A 484 16.80 43.29 -2.25
N ARG A 485 16.99 43.32 -0.93
CA ARG A 485 17.89 44.27 -0.25
C ARG A 485 19.35 44.06 -0.68
N ASP A 486 19.86 42.83 -0.69
CA ASP A 486 21.20 42.53 -1.18
C ASP A 486 21.37 42.90 -2.68
N LYS A 487 20.38 42.54 -3.51
CA LYS A 487 20.35 42.82 -4.96
C LYS A 487 20.41 44.32 -5.32
N ILE A 488 20.11 45.24 -4.40
CA ILE A 488 20.23 46.70 -4.59
C ILE A 488 21.31 47.40 -3.74
N SER A 489 21.93 46.74 -2.76
CA SER A 489 22.73 47.41 -1.72
C SER A 489 24.07 47.99 -2.18
N SER A 490 24.69 47.42 -3.21
CA SER A 490 26.02 47.79 -3.70
C SER A 490 26.01 48.09 -5.20
N PRO A 491 26.89 48.95 -5.73
CA PRO A 491 27.16 49.06 -7.17
C PRO A 491 27.61 47.75 -7.85
N SER A 492 27.97 46.72 -7.08
CA SER A 492 28.24 45.37 -7.55
C SER A 492 27.02 44.42 -7.55
N SER A 493 25.86 44.88 -7.07
CA SER A 493 24.67 44.04 -6.88
C SER A 493 23.82 43.94 -8.15
N LYS A 494 23.16 42.78 -8.33
CA LYS A 494 22.50 42.37 -9.59
C LYS A 494 21.49 43.36 -10.17
N TRP A 495 20.75 44.09 -9.34
CA TRP A 495 19.72 45.04 -9.80
C TRP A 495 20.18 46.49 -9.85
N TYR A 496 21.41 46.80 -9.42
CA TYR A 496 21.85 48.17 -9.19
C TYR A 496 21.76 49.05 -10.45
N ASP A 497 22.26 48.57 -11.60
CA ASP A 497 22.20 49.30 -12.87
C ASP A 497 20.84 49.21 -13.59
N TYR A 498 20.02 48.22 -13.21
CA TYR A 498 18.73 47.90 -13.85
C TYR A 498 17.53 48.60 -13.18
N LEU A 499 17.78 49.31 -12.09
CA LEU A 499 16.88 50.25 -11.43
C LEU A 499 17.53 51.64 -11.39
N SER A 500 16.74 52.69 -11.67
CA SER A 500 17.22 54.06 -11.44
C SER A 500 17.36 54.34 -9.95
N GLU A 501 18.14 55.37 -9.59
CA GLU A 501 18.37 55.76 -8.18
C GLU A 501 17.06 55.94 -7.41
N SER A 502 16.11 56.69 -7.96
CA SER A 502 14.76 56.87 -7.38
C SER A 502 13.96 55.56 -7.24
N GLN A 503 14.20 54.55 -8.08
CA GLN A 503 13.52 53.24 -8.00
C GLN A 503 14.19 52.31 -6.99
N ARG A 504 15.51 52.43 -6.78
CA ARG A 504 16.21 51.73 -5.69
C ARG A 504 15.81 52.32 -4.33
N ASP A 505 15.66 53.64 -4.25
CA ASP A 505 15.15 54.32 -3.05
C ASP A 505 13.69 53.94 -2.78
N GLU A 506 12.83 53.94 -3.80
CA GLU A 506 11.44 53.49 -3.69
C GLU A 506 11.35 52.03 -3.21
N LEU A 507 12.09 51.11 -3.87
CA LEU A 507 12.13 49.70 -3.47
C LEU A 507 12.70 49.53 -2.06
N SER A 508 13.78 50.21 -1.68
CA SER A 508 14.35 50.15 -0.33
C SER A 508 13.33 50.61 0.75
N ASN A 509 12.60 51.70 0.48
CA ASN A 509 11.52 52.17 1.36
C ASN A 509 10.33 51.20 1.45
N ILE A 510 10.02 50.48 0.36
CA ILE A 510 8.99 49.43 0.35
C ILE A 510 9.47 48.21 1.14
N LEU A 511 10.69 47.73 0.91
CA LEU A 511 11.29 46.58 1.60
C LEU A 511 11.35 46.78 3.11
N MET A 512 11.76 47.97 3.57
CA MET A 512 11.76 48.33 4.99
C MET A 512 10.35 48.28 5.60
N LYS A 513 9.35 48.90 4.94
CA LYS A 513 7.95 48.87 5.42
C LYS A 513 7.33 47.48 5.41
N THR A 514 7.78 46.59 4.53
CA THR A 514 7.33 45.19 4.51
C THR A 514 7.96 44.40 5.65
N GLU A 515 9.25 44.62 5.96
CA GLU A 515 9.92 44.04 7.13
C GLU A 515 9.26 44.50 8.45
N ASP A 516 9.07 45.81 8.63
CA ASP A 516 8.34 46.39 9.77
C ASP A 516 6.94 45.75 9.91
N TRP A 517 6.21 45.61 8.79
CA TRP A 517 4.87 45.02 8.78
C TRP A 517 4.85 43.53 9.13
N ILE A 518 5.87 42.74 8.73
CA ILE A 518 5.97 41.31 9.11
C ILE A 518 6.11 41.17 10.64
N TYR A 519 6.91 42.03 11.28
CA TYR A 519 7.07 42.01 12.74
C TYR A 519 5.81 42.46 13.48
N ASP A 520 5.08 43.44 12.95
CA ASP A 520 3.83 43.94 13.54
C ASP A 520 2.60 43.02 13.30
N ASN A 521 2.64 42.14 12.29
CA ASN A 521 1.46 41.40 11.79
C ASN A 521 1.76 39.90 11.56
N TYR A 522 2.39 39.24 12.54
CA TYR A 522 2.80 37.83 12.42
C TYR A 522 1.63 36.84 12.26
N ASP A 523 0.42 37.24 12.67
CA ASP A 523 -0.85 36.51 12.56
C ASP A 523 -1.69 36.90 11.32
N ALA A 524 -1.12 37.64 10.37
CA ALA A 524 -1.78 38.00 9.12
C ALA A 524 -2.17 36.78 8.26
N SER A 525 -3.18 36.94 7.41
CA SER A 525 -3.64 35.87 6.53
C SER A 525 -2.69 35.62 5.36
N LYS A 526 -2.76 34.41 4.79
CA LYS A 526 -2.08 34.02 3.55
C LYS A 526 -2.28 35.03 2.41
N ALA A 527 -3.48 35.61 2.30
CA ALA A 527 -3.82 36.58 1.27
C ALA A 527 -3.03 37.89 1.45
N GLU A 528 -2.91 38.38 2.69
CA GLU A 528 -2.15 39.60 2.99
C GLU A 528 -0.66 39.42 2.73
N TYR A 529 -0.07 38.28 3.12
CA TYR A 529 1.32 37.95 2.74
C TYR A 529 1.50 37.89 1.22
N MET A 530 0.55 37.33 0.48
CA MET A 530 0.58 37.30 -1.00
C MET A 530 0.44 38.70 -1.63
N ASP A 531 -0.42 39.57 -1.12
CA ASP A 531 -0.57 40.94 -1.62
C ASP A 531 0.70 41.77 -1.39
N LYS A 532 1.34 41.65 -0.22
CA LYS A 532 2.67 42.25 0.03
C LYS A 532 3.73 41.73 -0.95
N LEU A 533 3.72 40.42 -1.22
CA LEU A 533 4.67 39.79 -2.13
C LEU A 533 4.48 40.30 -3.57
N ILE A 534 3.24 40.46 -4.01
CA ILE A 534 2.88 41.06 -5.30
C ILE A 534 3.31 42.53 -5.37
N ASP A 535 3.14 43.31 -4.29
CA ASP A 535 3.57 44.70 -4.24
C ASP A 535 5.09 44.85 -4.39
N ILE A 536 5.88 44.08 -3.63
CA ILE A 536 7.36 44.19 -3.69
C ILE A 536 7.94 43.61 -5.00
N ARG A 537 7.29 42.60 -5.60
CA ARG A 537 7.71 42.01 -6.88
C ARG A 537 7.61 42.96 -8.08
N LYS A 538 6.70 43.94 -8.07
CA LYS A 538 6.49 44.88 -9.21
C LYS A 538 7.76 45.61 -9.67
N LEU A 539 8.69 45.91 -8.76
CA LEU A 539 9.97 46.56 -9.10
C LEU A 539 11.10 45.55 -9.28
N GLY A 540 11.17 44.49 -8.46
CA GLY A 540 12.22 43.48 -8.54
C GLY A 540 12.13 42.61 -9.79
N ASP A 541 10.93 42.13 -10.14
CA ASP A 541 10.70 41.27 -11.31
C ASP A 541 10.98 42.03 -12.63
N GLU A 542 10.72 43.35 -12.66
CA GLU A 542 11.07 44.20 -13.80
C GLU A 542 12.58 44.45 -13.88
N ALA A 543 13.30 44.50 -12.75
CA ALA A 543 14.76 44.56 -12.73
C ALA A 543 15.39 43.23 -13.21
N ASP A 544 14.94 42.08 -12.70
CA ASP A 544 15.37 40.75 -13.15
C ASP A 544 15.04 40.53 -14.64
N ARG A 545 13.85 40.96 -15.10
CA ARG A 545 13.48 40.89 -16.53
C ARG A 545 14.45 41.68 -17.42
N ARG A 546 14.89 42.88 -17.00
CA ARG A 546 15.89 43.68 -17.74
C ARG A 546 17.27 43.05 -17.70
N LEU A 547 17.67 42.48 -16.56
CA LEU A 547 18.94 41.77 -16.37
C LEU A 547 19.03 40.52 -17.27
N ILE A 548 17.96 39.71 -17.31
CA ILE A 548 17.85 38.51 -18.15
C ILE A 548 17.82 38.88 -19.64
N GLU A 549 17.04 39.89 -20.03
CA GLU A 549 17.06 40.43 -21.40
C GLU A 549 18.42 41.01 -21.79
N ALA A 550 19.20 41.55 -20.85
CA ALA A 550 20.54 42.06 -21.12
C ALA A 550 21.61 40.96 -21.23
N SER A 551 21.49 39.88 -20.45
CA SER A 551 22.45 38.77 -20.48
C SER A 551 22.25 37.84 -21.68
N LEU A 552 21.01 37.60 -22.12
CA LEU A 552 20.69 36.72 -23.26
C LEU A 552 20.84 37.40 -24.63
N ARG A 553 20.74 38.74 -24.71
CA ARG A 553 20.79 39.47 -25.98
C ARG A 553 22.07 39.25 -26.81
N PRO A 554 23.29 39.24 -26.26
CA PRO A 554 24.51 39.01 -27.05
C PRO A 554 24.54 37.67 -27.80
N GLU A 555 24.00 36.61 -27.22
CA GLU A 555 23.91 35.28 -27.85
C GLU A 555 22.85 35.24 -28.97
N ALA A 556 21.70 35.88 -28.75
CA ALA A 556 20.68 36.04 -29.79
C ALA A 556 21.17 36.94 -30.94
N GLU A 557 21.90 38.02 -30.65
CA GLU A 557 22.55 38.88 -31.64
C GLU A 557 23.55 38.08 -32.51
N ALA A 558 24.40 37.25 -31.89
CA ALA A 558 25.34 36.39 -32.60
C ALA A 558 24.61 35.34 -33.47
N THR A 559 23.61 34.64 -32.91
CA THR A 559 22.80 33.64 -33.62
C THR A 559 22.12 34.22 -34.87
N ALA A 560 21.62 35.46 -34.78
CA ALA A 560 21.04 36.16 -35.93
C ALA A 560 22.09 36.51 -37.00
N GLN A 561 23.28 36.98 -36.58
CA GLN A 561 24.39 37.28 -37.49
C GLN A 561 24.93 36.02 -38.19
N ASP A 562 25.09 34.92 -37.48
CA ASP A 562 25.51 33.63 -38.04
C ASP A 562 24.46 33.06 -39.00
N THR A 563 23.17 33.23 -38.69
CA THR A 563 22.06 32.88 -39.60
C THR A 563 22.12 33.68 -40.91
N ILE A 564 22.40 34.99 -40.84
CA ILE A 564 22.59 35.85 -42.01
C ILE A 564 23.81 35.40 -42.85
N GLN A 565 24.94 35.07 -42.20
CA GLN A 565 26.14 34.57 -42.88
C GLN A 565 25.94 33.19 -43.50
N LYS A 566 25.23 32.28 -42.83
CA LYS A 566 24.83 30.97 -43.32
C LYS A 566 24.01 31.08 -44.62
N TYR A 567 22.98 31.92 -44.67
CA TYR A 567 22.19 32.07 -45.90
C TYR A 567 22.95 32.78 -47.02
N ARG A 568 23.75 33.80 -46.72
CA ARG A 568 24.62 34.46 -47.72
C ARG A 568 25.62 33.48 -48.37
N SER A 569 26.20 32.57 -47.59
CA SER A 569 27.15 31.55 -48.09
C SER A 569 26.44 30.40 -48.83
N LEU A 570 25.29 29.92 -48.34
CA LEU A 570 24.49 28.89 -49.03
C LEU A 570 24.04 29.33 -50.44
N ILE A 571 23.70 30.61 -50.62
CA ILE A 571 23.32 31.19 -51.92
C ILE A 571 24.49 31.21 -52.92
N GLN A 572 25.73 31.30 -52.41
CA GLN A 572 26.96 31.30 -53.21
C GLN A 572 27.49 29.88 -53.49
N SER A 573 26.90 28.84 -52.89
CA SER A 573 27.34 27.45 -53.09
C SER A 573 27.03 26.95 -54.52
N PRO A 574 27.96 26.23 -55.18
CA PRO A 574 27.73 25.62 -56.49
C PRO A 574 26.47 24.74 -56.55
N ASP A 575 26.15 24.04 -55.46
CA ASP A 575 25.01 23.11 -55.38
C ASP A 575 23.64 23.81 -55.48
N LYS A 576 23.58 25.13 -55.24
CA LYS A 576 22.35 25.95 -55.36
C LYS A 576 22.36 26.86 -56.59
N SER A 577 23.23 26.56 -57.56
CA SER A 577 23.29 27.21 -58.88
C SER A 577 21.93 27.25 -59.61
N TYR A 578 21.10 26.21 -59.46
CA TYR A 578 19.81 26.06 -60.15
C TYR A 578 18.68 27.02 -59.72
N ILE A 579 18.78 27.66 -58.54
CA ILE A 579 17.76 28.59 -58.05
C ILE A 579 17.88 29.93 -58.80
N SER A 580 16.75 30.56 -59.14
CA SER A 580 16.73 31.81 -59.92
C SER A 580 17.50 32.95 -59.24
N ASN A 581 18.03 33.87 -60.05
CA ASN A 581 18.74 35.03 -59.53
C ASN A 581 17.80 35.94 -58.70
N ASP A 582 16.58 36.16 -59.18
CA ASP A 582 15.53 36.94 -58.53
C ASP A 582 15.22 36.39 -57.13
N SER A 583 15.10 35.06 -56.98
CA SER A 583 14.86 34.41 -55.69
C SER A 583 16.08 34.46 -54.76
N LYS A 584 17.29 34.43 -55.30
CA LYS A 584 18.53 34.64 -54.52
C LYS A 584 18.66 36.08 -54.04
N GLU A 585 18.37 37.05 -54.91
CA GLU A 585 18.35 38.48 -54.59
C GLU A 585 17.27 38.80 -53.55
N TYR A 586 16.12 38.13 -53.60
CA TYR A 586 15.09 38.25 -52.56
C TYR A 586 15.57 37.79 -51.17
N ILE A 587 16.22 36.62 -51.05
CA ILE A 587 16.78 36.19 -49.75
C ILE A 587 17.89 37.16 -49.29
N ILE A 588 18.75 37.63 -50.19
CA ILE A 588 19.78 38.64 -49.88
C ILE A 588 19.12 39.94 -49.36
N ASN A 589 18.00 40.37 -49.94
CA ASN A 589 17.24 41.52 -49.48
C ASN A 589 16.66 41.31 -48.06
N GLU A 590 16.09 40.15 -47.75
CA GLU A 590 15.62 39.84 -46.39
C GLU A 590 16.78 39.72 -45.38
N CYS A 591 17.92 39.15 -45.76
CA CYS A 591 19.15 39.19 -44.95
C CYS A 591 19.59 40.63 -44.66
N ASN A 592 19.62 41.50 -45.68
CA ASN A 592 20.02 42.90 -45.55
C ASN A 592 19.03 43.71 -44.69
N LYS A 593 17.72 43.41 -44.78
CA LYS A 593 16.70 44.01 -43.90
C LYS A 593 16.90 43.61 -42.45
N LEU A 594 17.16 42.33 -42.16
CA LEU A 594 17.41 41.85 -40.80
C LEU A 594 18.70 42.45 -40.23
N GLU A 595 19.78 42.47 -41.01
CA GLU A 595 21.07 43.05 -40.62
C GLU A 595 20.96 44.57 -40.35
N SER A 596 20.24 45.29 -41.20
CA SER A 596 19.99 46.73 -41.05
C SER A 596 19.12 47.03 -39.82
N TRP A 597 18.02 46.28 -39.64
CA TRP A 597 17.16 46.39 -38.46
C TRP A 597 17.95 46.12 -37.17
N LEU A 598 18.72 45.02 -37.12
CA LEU A 598 19.56 44.64 -35.99
C LEU A 598 20.61 45.71 -35.68
N SER A 599 21.32 46.20 -36.70
CA SER A 599 22.33 47.26 -36.55
C SER A 599 21.71 48.56 -36.01
N GLN A 600 20.53 48.94 -36.50
CA GLN A 600 19.78 50.11 -36.02
C GLN A 600 19.34 49.93 -34.56
N HIS A 601 18.73 48.79 -34.21
CA HIS A 601 18.15 48.58 -32.88
C HIS A 601 19.24 48.34 -31.82
N LYS A 602 20.38 47.73 -32.18
CA LYS A 602 21.59 47.69 -31.37
C LYS A 602 22.18 49.08 -31.12
N ALA A 603 22.25 49.93 -32.15
CA ALA A 603 22.74 51.31 -32.02
C ALA A 603 21.80 52.23 -31.20
N LEU A 604 20.49 51.94 -31.17
CA LEU A 604 19.52 52.58 -30.28
C LEU A 604 19.65 52.05 -28.85
N GLN A 605 19.70 50.73 -28.66
CA GLN A 605 19.84 50.07 -27.36
C GLN A 605 21.12 50.49 -26.63
N ALA A 606 22.23 50.65 -27.34
CA ALA A 606 23.50 51.13 -26.79
C ALA A 606 23.50 52.61 -26.33
N ARG A 607 22.42 53.36 -26.61
CA ARG A 607 22.20 54.75 -26.12
C ARG A 607 21.20 54.82 -24.97
N GLN A 608 20.57 53.70 -24.61
CA GLN A 608 19.54 53.65 -23.59
C GLN A 608 20.11 53.11 -22.28
N ALA A 609 19.69 53.68 -21.16
CA ALA A 609 20.08 53.21 -19.83
C ALA A 609 19.47 51.83 -19.51
N LEU A 610 20.20 51.02 -18.74
CA LEU A 610 19.81 49.64 -18.40
C LEU A 610 18.54 49.56 -17.55
N TYR A 611 18.19 50.63 -16.83
CA TYR A 611 16.93 50.78 -16.08
C TYR A 611 15.71 51.19 -16.93
N ILE A 612 15.82 51.19 -18.26
CA ILE A 612 14.70 51.47 -19.17
C ILE A 612 14.45 50.24 -20.05
N ASN A 613 13.19 49.81 -20.11
CA ASN A 613 12.71 48.64 -20.86
C ASN A 613 13.33 48.59 -22.27
N PRO A 614 13.96 47.47 -22.68
CA PRO A 614 14.84 47.44 -23.83
C PRO A 614 14.14 47.80 -25.14
N VAL A 615 14.89 48.43 -26.06
CA VAL A 615 14.43 48.91 -27.37
C VAL A 615 13.88 47.77 -28.23
N TYR A 616 14.40 46.55 -28.02
CA TYR A 616 13.94 45.33 -28.65
C TYR A 616 14.22 44.14 -27.73
N THR A 617 13.39 43.10 -27.80
CA THR A 617 13.52 41.89 -26.96
C THR A 617 14.23 40.76 -27.68
N VAL A 618 14.77 39.80 -26.93
CA VAL A 618 15.31 38.55 -27.47
C VAL A 618 14.23 37.80 -28.27
N ASN A 619 12.99 37.77 -27.78
CA ASN A 619 11.87 37.16 -28.48
C ASN A 619 11.55 37.83 -29.82
N GLU A 620 11.63 39.17 -29.89
CA GLU A 620 11.41 39.90 -31.16
C GLU A 620 12.51 39.60 -32.18
N LEU A 621 13.79 39.58 -31.76
CA LEU A 621 14.92 39.22 -32.62
C LEU A 621 14.80 37.77 -33.11
N ASN A 622 14.47 36.84 -32.23
CA ASN A 622 14.27 35.43 -32.59
C ASN A 622 13.10 35.29 -33.58
N SER A 623 12.00 35.99 -33.39
CA SER A 623 10.84 35.99 -34.29
C SER A 623 11.18 36.49 -35.71
N LYS A 624 12.02 37.53 -35.83
CA LYS A 624 12.50 38.04 -37.14
C LYS A 624 13.51 37.11 -37.79
N THR A 625 14.39 36.51 -36.99
CA THR A 625 15.36 35.50 -37.46
C THR A 625 14.64 34.25 -37.99
N GLN A 626 13.60 33.77 -37.28
CA GLN A 626 12.73 32.68 -37.73
C GLN A 626 11.90 33.04 -38.97
N SER A 627 11.53 34.31 -39.15
CA SER A 627 10.89 34.78 -40.39
C SER A 627 11.85 34.70 -41.59
N LEU A 628 13.13 35.10 -41.41
CA LEU A 628 14.17 34.92 -42.43
C LEU A 628 14.41 33.43 -42.75
N ILE A 629 14.52 32.57 -41.73
CA ILE A 629 14.69 31.11 -41.88
C ILE A 629 13.55 30.52 -42.74
N LYS A 630 12.29 30.81 -42.40
CA LYS A 630 11.11 30.31 -43.14
C LYS A 630 11.12 30.74 -44.61
N VAL A 631 11.46 32.00 -44.89
CA VAL A 631 11.55 32.52 -46.27
C VAL A 631 12.72 31.88 -47.03
N ALA A 632 13.90 31.80 -46.42
CA ALA A 632 15.09 31.26 -47.05
C ALA A 632 14.97 29.75 -47.31
N ASP A 633 14.58 28.95 -46.32
CA ASP A 633 14.44 27.50 -46.45
C ASP A 633 13.27 27.14 -47.40
N GLY A 634 12.17 27.90 -47.40
CA GLY A 634 11.05 27.72 -48.34
C GLY A 634 11.42 27.94 -49.82
N ILE A 635 12.48 28.72 -50.09
CA ILE A 635 13.05 28.91 -51.43
C ILE A 635 14.16 27.88 -51.71
N LEU A 636 15.05 27.65 -50.73
CA LEU A 636 16.22 26.77 -50.86
C LEU A 636 15.86 25.27 -50.89
N SER A 637 14.67 24.88 -50.43
CA SER A 637 14.15 23.50 -50.46
C SER A 637 13.57 23.07 -51.81
N GLN A 638 13.37 23.99 -52.76
CA GLN A 638 12.90 23.63 -54.10
C GLN A 638 13.92 22.72 -54.81
N PRO A 639 13.48 21.64 -55.50
CA PRO A 639 14.38 20.71 -56.18
C PRO A 639 14.95 21.31 -57.49
N PRO A 640 16.12 20.85 -57.96
CA PRO A 640 16.66 21.24 -59.26
C PRO A 640 15.78 20.75 -60.42
N PRO A 641 15.67 21.52 -61.52
CA PRO A 641 14.92 21.09 -62.70
C PRO A 641 15.62 19.92 -63.40
N THR A 642 14.89 18.83 -63.61
CA THR A 642 15.39 17.62 -64.26
C THR A 642 15.62 17.84 -65.76
N THR A 643 16.84 17.59 -66.24
CA THR A 643 17.21 17.73 -67.64
C THR A 643 16.88 16.48 -68.45
N SER A 644 16.12 16.63 -69.53
CA SER A 644 15.97 15.58 -70.56
C SER A 644 15.70 16.20 -71.94
N THR A 645 16.20 15.54 -72.98
CA THR A 645 16.35 16.05 -74.36
C THR A 645 15.09 16.01 -75.23
N THR A 646 15.19 16.66 -76.39
CA THR A 646 14.17 16.78 -77.45
C THR A 646 13.68 15.44 -78.05
N PRO A 647 12.50 15.42 -78.73
CA PRO A 647 11.70 14.21 -78.90
C PRO A 647 11.87 13.48 -80.25
N THR A 648 11.45 12.21 -80.29
CA THR A 648 10.69 11.57 -81.40
C THR A 648 10.04 10.25 -80.88
N PRO A 649 9.02 9.67 -81.55
CA PRO A 649 7.90 9.03 -80.81
C PRO A 649 7.84 7.48 -80.77
N THR A 650 7.10 7.00 -79.78
CA THR A 650 6.28 5.75 -79.74
C THR A 650 6.92 4.38 -79.97
N THR A 651 6.79 3.49 -78.98
CA THR A 651 5.83 2.35 -79.10
C THR A 651 5.49 1.67 -77.76
N ASN A 652 4.18 1.50 -77.52
CA ASN A 652 3.46 0.37 -76.91
C ASN A 652 3.90 -0.27 -75.56
N ASN A 653 3.02 -0.06 -74.56
CA ASN A 653 2.12 -1.05 -73.94
C ASN A 653 2.22 -1.32 -72.41
N ASN A 654 1.04 -1.27 -71.79
CA ASN A 654 0.58 -1.91 -70.55
C ASN A 654 1.35 -1.62 -69.24
N GLY A 655 0.71 -1.26 -68.12
CA GLY A 655 -0.72 -0.99 -67.86
C GLY A 655 -1.05 -1.20 -66.37
N SER A 656 -1.87 -0.33 -65.78
CA SER A 656 -2.38 -0.49 -64.40
C SER A 656 -3.70 0.28 -64.19
N CYS A 657 -4.39 0.00 -63.10
CA CYS A 657 -5.77 0.44 -62.83
C CYS A 657 -5.87 1.66 -61.89
N ASN A 658 -6.98 2.36 -62.03
CA ASN A 658 -7.62 3.27 -61.05
C ASN A 658 -8.12 2.47 -59.80
N PRO A 659 -8.60 3.09 -58.68
CA PRO A 659 -9.42 4.32 -58.67
C PRO A 659 -9.21 5.36 -57.54
N THR A 660 -9.99 6.43 -57.70
CA THR A 660 -10.30 7.63 -56.88
C THR A 660 -10.91 7.38 -55.49
N ILE A 661 -10.86 8.40 -54.61
CA ILE A 661 -12.03 9.17 -54.09
C ILE A 661 -11.55 10.42 -53.30
N ASP A 662 -12.42 11.43 -53.19
CA ASP A 662 -12.20 12.77 -52.58
C ASP A 662 -12.78 12.89 -51.13
N GLU A 663 -12.69 14.11 -50.53
CA GLU A 663 -13.54 14.66 -49.42
C GLU A 663 -13.38 14.08 -47.98
N VAL A 664 -13.53 14.81 -46.84
CA VAL A 664 -13.62 16.25 -46.47
C VAL A 664 -13.03 16.50 -45.03
N ASP A 665 -12.82 17.79 -44.67
CA ASP A 665 -12.97 18.47 -43.36
C ASP A 665 -12.31 18.03 -42.01
N ASP A 666 -11.59 19.03 -41.44
CA ASP A 666 -11.72 19.68 -40.11
C ASP A 666 -11.39 18.99 -38.74
N SER A 667 -10.89 19.87 -37.85
CA SER A 667 -11.03 19.89 -36.38
C SER A 667 -10.04 19.16 -35.43
N SER A 668 -9.52 19.96 -34.49
CA SER A 668 -9.40 19.70 -33.03
C SER A 668 -8.24 18.87 -32.39
N SER A 669 -7.57 19.56 -31.43
CA SER A 669 -7.21 19.15 -30.05
C SER A 669 -6.33 17.94 -29.67
N ALA A 670 -5.34 18.26 -28.81
CA ALA A 670 -4.93 17.58 -27.56
C ALA A 670 -4.01 16.32 -27.59
N SER A 671 -3.31 16.12 -26.44
CA SER A 671 -2.73 14.88 -25.87
C SER A 671 -1.83 13.99 -26.76
N ASP A 672 -0.59 13.63 -26.42
CA ASP A 672 -0.10 13.07 -25.15
C ASP A 672 1.42 13.29 -25.03
N ASP A 673 1.93 13.63 -23.84
CA ASP A 673 3.33 13.37 -23.47
C ASP A 673 3.47 11.93 -22.96
N LYS A 674 4.49 11.20 -23.42
CA LYS A 674 4.86 9.88 -22.89
C LYS A 674 6.37 9.75 -22.73
N ASP A 675 6.73 9.03 -21.68
CA ASP A 675 8.08 8.88 -21.16
C ASP A 675 9.09 8.38 -22.18
N ASN A 676 10.34 8.80 -22.00
CA ASN A 676 11.47 7.89 -22.21
C ASN A 676 12.60 8.24 -21.24
N ASN A 677 12.89 7.32 -20.34
CA ASN A 677 14.06 7.41 -19.46
C ASN A 677 15.35 7.32 -20.27
N ASN A 678 16.41 7.96 -19.78
CA ASN A 678 17.79 7.51 -19.99
C ASN A 678 18.53 7.66 -18.67
N ASP A 679 19.08 6.56 -18.18
CA ASP A 679 19.94 6.55 -17.00
C ASP A 679 21.26 7.26 -17.28
N MET A 680 21.84 7.90 -16.26
CA MET A 680 23.27 8.21 -16.21
C MET A 680 23.80 7.88 -14.82
N ASP A 681 24.57 6.80 -14.73
CA ASP A 681 25.45 6.53 -13.59
C ASP A 681 26.52 7.63 -13.45
N VAL A 682 26.85 7.98 -12.20
CA VAL A 682 28.03 8.79 -11.85
C VAL A 682 28.63 8.21 -10.56
N ASP A 683 29.96 8.08 -10.52
CA ASP A 683 30.76 7.57 -9.38
C ASP A 683 30.69 8.44 -8.10
#